data_AF-A0A929ZE50-F1
#
_entry.id   AF-A0A929ZE50-F1
#
_cell.length_a   1.000
_cell.length_b   1.000
_cell.length_c   1.000
_cell.angle_alpha   90.00
_cell.angle_beta   90.00
_cell.angle_gamma   90.00
#
_symmetry.space_group_name_H-M   'P 1'
#
loop_
_entity.id
_entity.type
_entity.pdbx_description
1 polymer ?
#
loop_
_entity_poly.entity_id
_entity_poly.type
_entity_poly.pdbx_seq_one_letter_code
_entity_poly.pdbx_strand_id
1 'polypeptide(L)'
;MKPMYISQLAFTTGEISPDVSRRFDLDQFKSALLLAENAVIRPYGAVARRQGSEYIGQVKNKDKSTRLFEFTAEKNKSFLLEIGEQYIRVWRNGIYTGIELETPFESDVVDKLNCIQSGDVMFICSGKYPVKTLSRYSDTDWRFDTYKLSEQPYGEVNIDKESTVILNGETLTATKDIFNADMVGSVMQIEHYVKSIATSSIGEVIERREWRIGDRHGGRNTLIGTDYNNINYDVEQFSSDEDLSWKFTSHGTWNGTVKIQISNDGGTTWKDYRVYTSNNDYNVTDTGKVSPSAKLKVVSDLKGGSVNVDLSFLPHVSYGVVEIKEFTDSKHVKVNVLNGVVENEATSKFRFGQWGKGLGYPRVCTFYQDRFILASSNQYPNYIWFSRTGDYSNFGVEKVGGTITDDSAITLPVINRKMYDIRHLIPANDLLILTSGNEWIIDGSKTITPTNCNLRTQTQRGASECEPQYIGNRCVYVQARGCVVRDLGYSYESDNYTGADLTLFVKHLTKYRNFITSAYAQDPDSIVYYVTDDGNIDCLTYIPEQKVYAWSHFTTKGKYKYAESVAEGEQDSLYVIVERDFKSGTVMCIERFEPMYNADNNNVYMDCYIRQTSTENISTITIPHLIGEDVQIVVNGRERPIKEVPPTAIINIDGKAQSVAVGINYTTRLRIPSIEMQIQDGTLQGRVLTMSRLSMNILNSFGGKIGRNFNHMDDISLPPLKLYSGDKACILPKFDGVYSTDASVCIMHEKPYPFNLLSVTREIEIGGGFPNVTGL
;
A
#
# COMPACT_ATOMS: atom_id res chain seq x y z
N MET A 1 -58.68 -2.00 17.07
CA MET A 1 -57.78 -0.86 17.41
C MET A 1 -57.65 0.03 16.19
N LYS A 2 -57.33 1.33 16.33
CA LYS A 2 -56.95 2.14 15.17
C LYS A 2 -55.59 1.65 14.64
N PRO A 3 -55.38 1.58 13.32
CA PRO A 3 -54.08 1.21 12.76
C PRO A 3 -53.02 2.23 13.19
N MET A 4 -51.84 1.74 13.50
CA MET A 4 -50.66 2.54 13.83
C MET A 4 -49.71 2.59 12.64
N TYR A 5 -49.06 3.73 12.46
CA TYR A 5 -48.09 3.94 11.39
C TYR A 5 -46.70 4.01 11.99
N ILE A 6 -45.82 3.08 11.60
CA ILE A 6 -44.45 3.01 12.12
C ILE A 6 -43.48 3.14 10.95
N SER A 7 -42.65 4.19 11.01
CA SER A 7 -41.70 4.54 9.96
C SER A 7 -40.28 4.14 10.34
N GLN A 8 -39.58 3.54 9.38
CA GLN A 8 -38.13 3.42 9.36
C GLN A 8 -37.61 4.40 8.32
N LEU A 9 -36.95 5.46 8.79
CA LEU A 9 -36.60 6.65 7.99
C LEU A 9 -35.21 6.59 7.36
N ALA A 10 -34.39 5.63 7.75
CA ALA A 10 -33.03 5.46 7.26
C ALA A 10 -32.55 4.01 7.43
N PHE A 11 -31.44 3.69 6.77
CA PHE A 11 -30.78 2.39 6.75
C PHE A 11 -29.29 2.47 7.15
N THR A 12 -28.87 3.53 7.84
CA THR A 12 -27.46 3.86 8.18
C THR A 12 -26.74 2.86 9.09
N THR A 13 -27.44 1.89 9.69
CA THR A 13 -26.77 0.78 10.39
C THR A 13 -26.38 -0.34 9.42
N GLY A 14 -27.05 -0.43 8.28
CA GLY A 14 -26.85 -1.50 7.31
C GLY A 14 -27.28 -2.86 7.84
N GLU A 15 -26.70 -3.92 7.28
CA GLU A 15 -27.00 -5.30 7.62
C GLU A 15 -26.55 -5.67 9.04
N ILE A 16 -27.41 -6.35 9.80
CA ILE A 16 -27.11 -6.85 11.15
C ILE A 16 -27.32 -8.36 11.26
N SER A 17 -26.60 -8.96 12.19
CA SER A 17 -26.59 -10.40 12.43
C SER A 17 -27.90 -10.91 13.01
N PRO A 18 -28.31 -12.15 12.66
CA PRO A 18 -29.42 -12.83 13.31
C PRO A 18 -29.34 -12.83 14.85
N ASP A 19 -28.15 -12.87 15.43
CA ASP A 19 -27.94 -12.87 16.89
C ASP A 19 -28.42 -11.58 17.58
N VAL A 20 -28.42 -10.45 16.84
CA VAL A 20 -28.88 -9.13 17.31
C VAL A 20 -30.18 -8.68 16.64
N SER A 21 -30.76 -9.51 15.77
CA SER A 21 -31.96 -9.20 14.97
C SER A 21 -33.25 -8.96 15.77
N ARG A 22 -33.21 -9.18 17.09
CA ARG A 22 -34.31 -8.92 18.03
C ARG A 22 -33.88 -8.08 19.23
N ARG A 23 -32.70 -7.45 19.16
CA ARG A 23 -32.20 -6.52 20.18
C ARG A 23 -32.72 -5.12 19.91
N PHE A 24 -34.03 -4.97 20.04
CA PHE A 24 -34.75 -3.74 19.78
C PHE A 24 -34.38 -2.59 20.74
N ASP A 25 -33.73 -2.93 21.86
CA ASP A 25 -33.16 -1.99 22.82
C ASP A 25 -31.93 -1.24 22.26
N LEU A 26 -31.29 -1.78 21.21
CA LEU A 26 -30.15 -1.12 20.54
C LEU A 26 -30.65 -0.05 19.59
N ASP A 27 -30.11 1.17 19.70
CA ASP A 27 -30.47 2.28 18.81
C ASP A 27 -30.18 1.97 17.34
N GLN A 28 -29.16 1.17 17.07
CA GLN A 28 -28.76 0.69 15.74
C GLN A 28 -29.91 -0.06 15.03
N PHE A 29 -30.79 -0.73 15.78
CA PHE A 29 -31.88 -1.50 15.20
C PHE A 29 -32.84 -0.64 14.36
N LYS A 30 -33.03 0.63 14.75
CA LYS A 30 -33.97 1.56 14.12
C LYS A 30 -33.62 1.88 12.66
N SER A 31 -32.36 1.70 12.27
CA SER A 31 -31.87 1.92 10.91
C SER A 31 -31.16 0.69 10.32
N ALA A 32 -31.47 -0.51 10.84
CA ALA A 32 -30.86 -1.74 10.40
C ALA A 32 -31.62 -2.42 9.24
N LEU A 33 -30.91 -3.32 8.57
CA LEU A 33 -31.42 -4.33 7.65
C LEU A 33 -31.03 -5.71 8.20
N LEU A 34 -31.89 -6.71 8.03
CA LEU A 34 -31.55 -8.11 8.30
C LEU A 34 -30.86 -8.78 7.12
N LEU A 35 -30.91 -8.16 5.93
CA LEU A 35 -30.21 -8.58 4.71
C LEU A 35 -30.07 -7.36 3.79
N ALA A 36 -28.87 -7.12 3.26
CA ALA A 36 -28.56 -6.06 2.30
C ALA A 36 -27.63 -6.62 1.19
N GLU A 37 -28.15 -7.57 0.41
CA GLU A 37 -27.41 -8.23 -0.66
C GLU A 37 -27.55 -7.48 -1.99
N ASN A 38 -26.42 -7.27 -2.67
CA ASN A 38 -26.30 -6.50 -3.91
C ASN A 38 -26.94 -5.11 -3.76
N ALA A 39 -26.64 -4.47 -2.64
CA ALA A 39 -27.14 -3.17 -2.26
C ALA A 39 -26.02 -2.30 -1.68
N VAL A 40 -26.13 -0.99 -1.84
CA VAL A 40 -25.24 0.02 -1.28
C VAL A 40 -26.03 0.84 -0.27
N ILE A 41 -25.49 1.00 0.93
CA ILE A 41 -26.04 1.92 1.93
C ILE A 41 -25.42 3.29 1.72
N ARG A 42 -26.25 4.29 1.46
CA ARG A 42 -25.79 5.65 1.17
C ARG A 42 -25.59 6.43 2.47
N PRO A 43 -24.63 7.38 2.52
CA PRO A 43 -24.36 8.25 3.67
C PRO A 43 -25.60 8.89 4.29
N TYR A 44 -26.53 9.32 3.44
CA TYR A 44 -27.77 10.00 3.83
C TYR A 44 -28.88 9.05 4.31
N GLY A 45 -28.58 7.76 4.41
CA GLY A 45 -29.47 6.74 4.99
C GLY A 45 -30.36 6.00 4.00
N ALA A 46 -30.25 6.25 2.70
CA ALA A 46 -30.95 5.46 1.69
C ALA A 46 -30.27 4.10 1.46
N VAL A 47 -31.04 3.08 1.09
CA VAL A 47 -30.50 1.82 0.56
C VAL A 47 -30.83 1.70 -0.91
N ALA A 48 -29.80 1.54 -1.74
CA ALA A 48 -29.95 1.44 -3.18
C ALA A 48 -29.43 0.09 -3.69
N ARG A 49 -30.04 -0.41 -4.77
CA ARG A 49 -29.47 -1.49 -5.57
C ARG A 49 -28.09 -1.06 -6.08
N ARG A 50 -27.09 -1.93 -5.94
CA ARG A 50 -25.73 -1.65 -6.41
C ARG A 50 -25.72 -1.39 -7.92
N GLN A 51 -24.72 -0.70 -8.42
CA GLN A 51 -24.45 -0.62 -9.86
C GLN A 51 -24.02 -1.99 -10.42
N GLY A 52 -24.12 -2.15 -11.73
CA GLY A 52 -23.54 -3.26 -12.47
C GLY A 52 -22.02 -3.12 -12.66
N SER A 53 -21.38 -4.19 -13.10
CA SER A 53 -19.94 -4.23 -13.38
C SER A 53 -19.65 -4.28 -14.89
N GLU A 54 -18.96 -3.27 -15.41
CA GLU A 54 -18.54 -3.16 -16.80
C GLU A 54 -17.36 -4.10 -17.06
N TYR A 55 -17.45 -4.96 -18.08
CA TYR A 55 -16.32 -5.75 -18.52
C TYR A 55 -15.35 -4.87 -19.32
N ILE A 56 -14.11 -4.73 -18.83
CA ILE A 56 -13.07 -3.92 -19.50
C ILE A 56 -11.99 -4.77 -20.17
N GLY A 57 -11.83 -6.03 -19.74
CA GLY A 57 -10.81 -6.92 -20.29
C GLY A 57 -10.64 -8.21 -19.50
N GLN A 58 -9.71 -9.05 -19.94
CA GLN A 58 -9.26 -10.24 -19.22
C GLN A 58 -7.83 -10.01 -18.73
N VAL A 59 -7.55 -10.56 -17.55
CA VAL A 59 -6.17 -10.68 -17.04
C VAL A 59 -5.34 -11.47 -18.04
N LYS A 60 -4.08 -11.05 -18.29
CA LYS A 60 -3.20 -11.70 -19.28
C LYS A 60 -3.03 -13.19 -19.02
N ASN A 61 -2.66 -13.53 -17.78
CA ASN A 61 -2.33 -14.88 -17.35
C ASN A 61 -3.40 -15.38 -16.38
N LYS A 62 -4.52 -15.89 -16.92
CA LYS A 62 -5.70 -16.27 -16.13
C LYS A 62 -5.46 -17.29 -15.01
N ASP A 63 -4.41 -18.12 -15.13
CA ASP A 63 -4.10 -19.19 -14.17
C ASP A 63 -3.11 -18.74 -13.09
N LYS A 64 -2.71 -17.45 -13.09
CA LYS A 64 -1.67 -16.88 -12.22
C LYS A 64 -2.19 -15.70 -11.40
N SER A 65 -1.57 -15.46 -10.25
CA SER A 65 -1.87 -14.31 -9.38
C SER A 65 -1.69 -12.98 -10.12
N THR A 66 -2.59 -12.04 -9.87
CA THR A 66 -2.60 -10.70 -10.45
C THR A 66 -3.18 -9.73 -9.44
N ARG A 67 -2.55 -8.57 -9.30
CA ARG A 67 -3.02 -7.46 -8.45
C ARG A 67 -3.26 -6.22 -9.28
N LEU A 68 -4.16 -5.38 -8.77
CA LEU A 68 -4.44 -4.07 -9.30
C LEU A 68 -3.84 -3.01 -8.37
N PHE A 69 -3.34 -1.91 -8.93
CA PHE A 69 -2.90 -0.74 -8.17
C PHE A 69 -3.27 0.53 -8.90
N GLU A 70 -3.69 1.56 -8.15
CA GLU A 70 -3.82 2.90 -8.68
C GLU A 70 -2.44 3.56 -8.87
N PHE A 71 -2.28 4.29 -9.98
CA PHE A 71 -1.19 5.25 -10.16
C PHE A 71 -1.77 6.62 -10.50
N THR A 72 -1.56 7.61 -9.63
CA THR A 72 -2.15 8.95 -9.77
C THR A 72 -1.09 9.94 -10.27
N ALA A 73 -1.12 10.31 -11.54
CA ALA A 73 -0.13 11.22 -12.12
C ALA A 73 -0.35 12.67 -11.69
N GLU A 74 -1.60 13.12 -11.73
CA GLU A 74 -2.04 14.44 -11.30
C GLU A 74 -3.52 14.36 -10.92
N LYS A 75 -4.06 15.45 -10.36
CA LYS A 75 -5.48 15.49 -9.95
C LYS A 75 -6.39 15.11 -11.13
N ASN A 76 -7.30 14.15 -10.90
CA ASN A 76 -8.25 13.61 -11.88
C ASN A 76 -7.62 12.83 -13.04
N LYS A 77 -6.35 12.44 -12.93
CA LYS A 77 -5.64 11.64 -13.94
C LYS A 77 -4.92 10.48 -13.26
N SER A 78 -5.69 9.44 -13.00
CA SER A 78 -5.17 8.17 -12.53
C SER A 78 -5.15 7.12 -13.65
N PHE A 79 -4.30 6.12 -13.44
CA PHE A 79 -4.15 4.92 -14.24
C PHE A 79 -4.36 3.72 -13.34
N LEU A 80 -4.88 2.64 -13.91
CA LEU A 80 -4.92 1.35 -13.27
C LEU A 80 -3.74 0.51 -13.77
N LEU A 81 -2.95 0.00 -12.85
CA LEU A 81 -1.87 -0.94 -13.12
C LEU A 81 -2.36 -2.36 -12.87
N GLU A 82 -2.29 -3.22 -13.89
CA GLU A 82 -2.47 -4.67 -13.74
C GLU A 82 -1.08 -5.29 -13.62
N ILE A 83 -0.73 -5.74 -12.42
CA ILE A 83 0.57 -6.37 -12.12
C ILE A 83 0.37 -7.88 -11.98
N GLY A 84 0.94 -8.65 -12.91
CA GLY A 84 0.89 -10.11 -12.92
C GLY A 84 2.28 -10.73 -13.00
N GLU A 85 2.33 -12.05 -13.21
CA GLU A 85 3.60 -12.77 -13.35
C GLU A 85 4.40 -12.24 -14.55
N GLN A 86 5.52 -11.58 -14.25
CA GLN A 86 6.49 -11.00 -15.18
C GLN A 86 5.98 -9.85 -16.05
N TYR A 87 4.87 -9.20 -15.70
CA TYR A 87 4.39 -8.03 -16.44
C TYR A 87 3.66 -6.98 -15.60
N ILE A 88 3.65 -5.75 -16.11
CA ILE A 88 2.74 -4.67 -15.71
C ILE A 88 2.03 -4.17 -16.96
N ARG A 89 0.70 -4.04 -16.93
CA ARG A 89 -0.11 -3.41 -17.97
C ARG A 89 -0.74 -2.13 -17.46
N VAL A 90 -0.79 -1.10 -18.30
CA VAL A 90 -1.37 0.19 -17.96
C VAL A 90 -2.75 0.35 -18.60
N TRP A 91 -3.73 0.70 -17.77
CA TRP A 91 -5.11 0.93 -18.14
C TRP A 91 -5.53 2.35 -17.74
N ARG A 92 -6.49 2.94 -18.44
CA ARG A 92 -7.05 4.25 -18.12
C ARG A 92 -8.52 4.31 -18.51
N ASN A 93 -9.39 4.73 -17.60
CA ASN A 93 -10.83 4.87 -17.85
C ASN A 93 -11.45 3.60 -18.46
N GLY A 94 -11.09 2.43 -17.93
CA GLY A 94 -11.54 1.13 -18.43
C GLY A 94 -10.93 0.69 -19.77
N ILE A 95 -9.92 1.39 -20.31
CA ILE A 95 -9.32 1.07 -21.61
C ILE A 95 -7.85 0.69 -21.44
N TYR A 96 -7.45 -0.45 -21.99
CA TYR A 96 -6.04 -0.82 -22.08
C TYR A 96 -5.29 0.14 -22.99
N THR A 97 -4.22 0.75 -22.48
CA THR A 97 -3.45 1.76 -23.20
C THR A 97 -2.52 1.19 -24.27
N GLY A 98 -2.36 -0.14 -24.32
CA GLY A 98 -1.38 -0.81 -25.18
C GLY A 98 0.02 -0.94 -24.55
N ILE A 99 0.24 -0.37 -23.37
CA ILE A 99 1.54 -0.37 -22.67
C ILE A 99 1.66 -1.61 -21.79
N GLU A 100 2.70 -2.39 -22.04
CA GLU A 100 3.10 -3.55 -21.25
C GLU A 100 4.60 -3.47 -20.95
N LEU A 101 4.96 -3.66 -19.68
CA LEU A 101 6.33 -3.64 -19.19
C LEU A 101 6.69 -5.01 -18.62
N GLU A 102 7.92 -5.47 -18.88
CA GLU A 102 8.44 -6.71 -18.31
C GLU A 102 8.88 -6.50 -16.86
N THR A 103 8.61 -7.48 -15.98
CA THR A 103 9.05 -7.45 -14.58
C THR A 103 9.69 -8.79 -14.19
N PRO A 104 10.51 -8.84 -13.12
CA PRO A 104 11.02 -10.10 -12.59
C PRO A 104 10.04 -10.80 -11.65
N PHE A 105 8.86 -10.24 -11.39
CA PHE A 105 7.95 -10.74 -10.36
C PHE A 105 7.33 -12.07 -10.77
N GLU A 106 7.64 -13.11 -10.00
CA GLU A 106 7.07 -14.45 -10.15
C GLU A 106 5.74 -14.56 -9.39
N SER A 107 4.89 -15.53 -9.72
CA SER A 107 3.57 -15.68 -9.09
C SER A 107 3.61 -15.80 -7.55
N ASP A 108 4.71 -16.28 -6.97
CA ASP A 108 4.87 -16.46 -5.52
C ASP A 108 5.00 -15.13 -4.73
N VAL A 109 5.30 -14.04 -5.42
CA VAL A 109 5.44 -12.69 -4.84
C VAL A 109 4.38 -11.71 -5.26
N VAL A 110 3.66 -11.94 -6.39
CA VAL A 110 2.66 -10.99 -6.90
C VAL A 110 1.61 -10.66 -5.85
N ASP A 111 1.07 -11.65 -5.13
CA ASP A 111 0.06 -11.42 -4.09
C ASP A 111 0.58 -10.62 -2.88
N LYS A 112 1.90 -10.51 -2.73
CA LYS A 112 2.57 -9.86 -1.58
C LYS A 112 3.24 -8.54 -1.95
N LEU A 113 3.03 -8.04 -3.16
CA LEU A 113 3.61 -6.77 -3.58
C LEU A 113 3.06 -5.62 -2.73
N ASN A 114 3.95 -4.81 -2.18
CA ASN A 114 3.60 -3.56 -1.54
C ASN A 114 4.09 -2.40 -2.42
N CYS A 115 3.17 -1.51 -2.77
CA CYS A 115 3.42 -0.38 -3.65
C CYS A 115 3.15 0.92 -2.90
N ILE A 116 4.06 1.89 -3.02
CA ILE A 116 3.85 3.27 -2.59
C ILE A 116 4.22 4.20 -3.73
N GLN A 117 3.44 5.24 -3.96
CA GLN A 117 3.72 6.24 -4.97
C GLN A 117 4.21 7.52 -4.33
N SER A 118 5.21 8.16 -4.95
CA SER A 118 5.64 9.53 -4.66
C SER A 118 5.84 10.26 -5.98
N GLY A 119 4.94 11.21 -6.28
CA GLY A 119 4.90 11.89 -7.58
C GLY A 119 4.77 10.89 -8.72
N ASP A 120 5.57 11.04 -9.78
CA ASP A 120 5.56 10.16 -10.96
C ASP A 120 6.37 8.85 -10.79
N VAL A 121 6.69 8.44 -9.56
CA VAL A 121 7.44 7.21 -9.28
C VAL A 121 6.71 6.33 -8.27
N MET A 122 6.46 5.08 -8.64
CA MET A 122 5.96 4.04 -7.75
C MET A 122 7.09 3.12 -7.32
N PHE A 123 7.26 2.96 -6.01
CA PHE A 123 8.22 2.06 -5.38
C PHE A 123 7.53 0.75 -5.02
N ILE A 124 8.13 -0.37 -5.41
CA ILE A 124 7.53 -1.70 -5.30
C ILE A 124 8.46 -2.61 -4.49
N CYS A 125 7.96 -3.08 -3.35
CA CYS A 125 8.62 -4.03 -2.48
C CYS A 125 8.00 -5.42 -2.66
N SER A 126 8.83 -6.45 -2.81
CA SER A 126 8.39 -7.83 -3.05
C SER A 126 8.88 -8.83 -2.01
N GLY A 127 9.82 -8.43 -1.15
CA GLY A 127 10.50 -9.34 -0.23
C GLY A 127 11.57 -10.26 -0.85
N LYS A 128 11.52 -10.49 -2.17
CA LYS A 128 12.39 -11.44 -2.89
C LYS A 128 13.37 -10.76 -3.85
N TYR A 129 12.96 -9.65 -4.45
CA TYR A 129 13.78 -8.84 -5.35
C TYR A 129 14.13 -7.50 -4.71
N PRO A 130 15.24 -6.85 -5.13
CA PRO A 130 15.51 -5.47 -4.73
C PRO A 130 14.32 -4.57 -5.05
N VAL A 131 14.17 -3.50 -4.27
CA VAL A 131 13.10 -2.50 -4.48
C VAL A 131 13.09 -2.07 -5.94
N LYS A 132 11.91 -2.08 -6.57
CA LYS A 132 11.72 -1.68 -7.96
C LYS A 132 11.05 -0.33 -8.04
N THR A 133 11.29 0.39 -9.13
CA THR A 133 10.62 1.65 -9.44
C THR A 133 9.90 1.54 -10.77
N LEU A 134 8.63 1.91 -10.79
CA LEU A 134 7.88 2.21 -12.00
C LEU A 134 7.76 3.73 -12.13
N SER A 135 8.48 4.29 -13.09
CA SER A 135 8.57 5.72 -13.32
C SER A 135 7.80 6.11 -14.57
N ARG A 136 7.05 7.20 -14.48
CA ARG A 136 6.22 7.72 -15.55
C ARG A 136 6.79 9.04 -16.06
N TYR A 137 7.17 9.10 -17.34
CA TYR A 137 7.67 10.33 -17.98
C TYR A 137 6.61 11.02 -18.85
N SER A 138 5.66 10.25 -19.38
CA SER A 138 4.50 10.76 -20.13
C SER A 138 3.40 9.70 -20.17
N ASP A 139 2.21 10.02 -20.69
CA ASP A 139 1.07 9.08 -20.84
C ASP A 139 1.46 7.78 -21.56
N THR A 140 2.54 7.82 -22.35
CA THR A 140 3.03 6.72 -23.18
C THR A 140 4.47 6.29 -22.90
N ASP A 141 5.19 6.94 -21.98
CA ASP A 141 6.58 6.60 -21.61
C ASP A 141 6.62 6.22 -20.13
N TRP A 142 6.73 4.92 -19.90
CA TRP A 142 6.83 4.30 -18.58
C TRP A 142 8.08 3.43 -18.56
N ARG A 143 8.81 3.46 -17.45
CA ARG A 143 10.06 2.71 -17.28
C ARG A 143 10.05 1.96 -15.97
N PHE A 144 10.45 0.70 -16.05
CA PHE A 144 10.52 -0.19 -14.90
C PHE A 144 11.98 -0.53 -14.63
N ASP A 145 12.48 -0.08 -13.50
CA ASP A 145 13.89 -0.16 -13.15
C ASP A 145 14.08 -0.68 -11.73
N THR A 146 15.32 -0.99 -11.38
CA THR A 146 15.66 -1.31 -9.99
C THR A 146 16.01 -0.02 -9.26
N TYR A 147 15.42 0.20 -8.08
CA TYR A 147 15.69 1.37 -7.26
C TYR A 147 17.17 1.42 -6.87
N LYS A 148 17.84 2.50 -7.25
CA LYS A 148 19.26 2.71 -7.01
C LYS A 148 19.48 3.31 -5.63
N LEU A 149 20.17 2.58 -4.77
CA LEU A 149 20.62 3.00 -3.45
C LEU A 149 21.99 3.66 -3.58
N SER A 150 22.28 4.69 -2.80
CA SER A 150 23.64 5.21 -2.63
C SER A 150 24.36 4.45 -1.51
N GLU A 151 23.63 4.02 -0.49
CA GLU A 151 24.10 3.12 0.56
C GLU A 151 22.93 2.30 1.13
N GLN A 152 23.19 1.06 1.51
CA GLN A 152 22.21 0.16 2.12
C GLN A 152 22.51 -0.05 3.62
N PRO A 153 21.55 -0.56 4.42
CA PRO A 153 21.78 -0.80 5.84
C PRO A 153 22.71 -2.01 6.06
N TYR A 154 23.58 -1.90 7.05
CA TYR A 154 24.50 -2.95 7.46
C TYR A 154 24.12 -3.56 8.82
N GLY A 155 24.42 -4.84 9.00
CA GLY A 155 24.28 -5.54 10.26
C GLY A 155 25.31 -5.12 11.31
N GLU A 156 25.37 -5.92 12.37
CA GLU A 156 26.40 -5.78 13.40
C GLU A 156 27.79 -6.10 12.86
N VAL A 157 28.80 -5.40 13.40
CA VAL A 157 30.21 -5.69 13.11
C VAL A 157 30.57 -7.06 13.69
N ASN A 158 31.30 -7.86 12.91
CA ASN A 158 31.82 -9.13 13.36
C ASN A 158 32.62 -8.97 14.67
N ILE A 159 32.26 -9.81 15.65
CA ILE A 159 32.87 -9.84 16.98
C ILE A 159 33.89 -10.98 17.15
N ASP A 160 33.86 -11.95 16.23
CA ASP A 160 34.78 -13.09 16.24
C ASP A 160 36.13 -12.71 15.63
N LYS A 161 37.12 -12.50 16.50
CA LYS A 161 38.47 -12.05 16.11
C LYS A 161 39.22 -13.07 15.26
N GLU A 162 38.85 -14.34 15.31
CA GLU A 162 39.47 -15.41 14.51
C GLU A 162 38.86 -15.53 13.11
N SER A 163 37.68 -14.94 12.91
CA SER A 163 37.05 -14.80 11.60
C SER A 163 37.58 -13.54 10.94
N THR A 164 38.48 -13.70 9.96
CA THR A 164 39.08 -12.57 9.23
C THR A 164 38.83 -12.71 7.74
N VAL A 165 38.83 -11.59 7.04
CA VAL A 165 38.82 -11.51 5.59
C VAL A 165 40.01 -10.73 5.07
N ILE A 166 40.51 -11.10 3.90
CA ILE A 166 41.59 -10.43 3.18
C ILE A 166 41.25 -10.35 1.70
N LEU A 167 41.42 -9.16 1.11
CA LEU A 167 41.23 -8.92 -0.32
C LEU A 167 42.57 -9.05 -1.05
N ASN A 168 42.64 -9.95 -2.04
CA ASN A 168 43.79 -10.11 -2.92
C ASN A 168 43.32 -10.02 -4.39
N GLY A 169 43.54 -8.86 -5.02
CA GLY A 169 42.96 -8.58 -6.34
C GLY A 169 41.43 -8.65 -6.30
N GLU A 170 40.83 -9.51 -7.13
CA GLU A 170 39.37 -9.70 -7.14
C GLU A 170 38.88 -10.75 -6.13
N THR A 171 39.77 -11.43 -5.40
CA THR A 171 39.38 -12.53 -4.50
C THR A 171 39.37 -12.09 -3.05
N LEU A 172 38.22 -12.24 -2.39
CA LEU A 172 38.08 -12.08 -0.95
C LEU A 172 38.16 -13.46 -0.29
N THR A 173 39.16 -13.65 0.56
CA THR A 173 39.41 -14.90 1.28
C THR A 173 39.06 -14.75 2.75
N ALA A 174 38.27 -15.67 3.29
CA ALA A 174 37.91 -15.75 4.70
C ALA A 174 38.64 -16.91 5.41
N THR A 175 38.95 -16.75 6.70
CA THR A 175 39.53 -17.84 7.49
C THR A 175 38.50 -18.92 7.88
N LYS A 176 37.23 -18.52 8.01
CA LYS A 176 36.09 -19.38 8.37
C LYS A 176 35.08 -19.49 7.23
N ASP A 177 34.23 -20.51 7.32
CA ASP A 177 33.15 -20.77 6.36
C ASP A 177 32.01 -19.75 6.54
N ILE A 178 32.17 -18.57 5.96
CA ILE A 178 31.22 -17.45 6.10
C ILE A 178 30.46 -17.14 4.81
N PHE A 179 30.88 -17.70 3.67
CA PHE A 179 30.24 -17.44 2.38
C PHE A 179 29.30 -18.58 1.95
N ASN A 180 28.26 -18.23 1.20
CA ASN A 180 27.38 -19.19 0.51
C ASN A 180 26.91 -18.63 -0.83
N ALA A 181 26.32 -19.48 -1.67
CA ALA A 181 25.90 -19.13 -3.03
C ALA A 181 24.81 -18.04 -3.09
N ASP A 182 24.00 -17.89 -2.04
CA ASP A 182 22.94 -16.88 -1.99
C ASP A 182 23.44 -15.49 -1.55
N MET A 183 24.74 -15.35 -1.27
CA MET A 183 25.40 -14.07 -1.02
C MET A 183 25.88 -13.39 -2.31
N VAL A 184 25.74 -14.00 -3.48
CA VAL A 184 26.03 -13.31 -4.75
C VAL A 184 25.08 -12.12 -4.90
N GLY A 185 25.63 -10.94 -5.16
CA GLY A 185 24.93 -9.66 -5.13
C GLY A 185 24.71 -9.08 -3.73
N SER A 186 25.21 -9.71 -2.66
CA SER A 186 25.25 -9.06 -1.34
C SER A 186 26.49 -8.17 -1.24
N VAL A 187 26.38 -7.06 -0.53
CA VAL A 187 27.54 -6.21 -0.21
C VAL A 187 28.00 -6.40 1.22
N MET A 188 29.28 -6.09 1.43
CA MET A 188 30.01 -6.28 2.66
C MET A 188 30.88 -5.04 2.91
N GLN A 189 30.85 -4.53 4.12
CA GLN A 189 31.70 -3.43 4.54
C GLN A 189 32.87 -3.97 5.36
N ILE A 190 34.07 -3.51 5.05
CA ILE A 190 35.34 -4.04 5.54
C ILE A 190 36.18 -2.89 6.10
N GLU A 191 36.51 -2.97 7.39
CA GLU A 191 37.38 -2.02 8.05
C GLU A 191 38.84 -2.27 7.66
N HIS A 192 39.57 -1.21 7.33
CA HIS A 192 40.97 -1.30 6.93
C HIS A 192 41.77 -0.10 7.43
N TYR A 193 43.06 -0.30 7.60
CA TYR A 193 43.97 0.75 8.06
C TYR A 193 44.52 1.57 6.90
N VAL A 194 44.25 2.86 6.89
CA VAL A 194 44.84 3.79 5.93
C VAL A 194 46.17 4.30 6.49
N LYS A 195 47.26 3.92 5.81
CA LYS A 195 48.63 4.29 6.21
C LYS A 195 48.85 5.80 6.14
N SER A 196 49.78 6.28 6.96
CA SER A 196 50.20 7.68 6.95
C SER A 196 50.77 8.08 5.59
N ILE A 197 50.40 9.26 5.11
CA ILE A 197 51.00 9.91 3.95
C ILE A 197 51.90 11.02 4.49
N ALA A 198 53.19 10.93 4.22
CA ALA A 198 54.18 11.88 4.73
C ALA A 198 55.06 12.42 3.60
N THR A 199 55.45 13.68 3.72
CA THR A 199 56.51 14.30 2.93
C THR A 199 57.52 14.95 3.88
N SER A 200 58.79 14.90 3.50
CA SER A 200 59.86 15.65 4.16
C SER A 200 60.38 16.83 3.30
N SER A 201 59.66 17.16 2.22
CA SER A 201 60.10 18.11 1.19
C SER A 201 59.24 19.38 1.19
N ILE A 202 59.91 20.53 1.17
CA ILE A 202 59.23 21.83 1.07
C ILE A 202 58.60 21.97 -0.32
N GLY A 203 57.34 22.41 -0.36
CA GLY A 203 56.57 22.60 -1.58
C GLY A 203 55.82 21.36 -2.08
N GLU A 204 56.14 20.17 -1.59
CA GLU A 204 55.40 18.95 -1.94
C GLU A 204 54.01 18.96 -1.30
N VAL A 205 53.01 18.64 -2.10
CA VAL A 205 51.61 18.58 -1.67
C VAL A 205 51.30 17.18 -1.18
N ILE A 206 50.80 17.07 0.04
CA ILE A 206 50.15 15.86 0.53
C ILE A 206 48.63 16.01 0.40
N GLU A 207 48.00 14.93 -0.03
CA GLU A 207 46.55 14.80 -0.18
C GLU A 207 46.16 13.36 0.16
N ARG A 208 44.88 13.13 0.49
CA ARG A 208 44.34 11.78 0.59
C ARG A 208 44.44 11.12 -0.78
N ARG A 209 45.24 10.06 -0.90
CA ARG A 209 45.22 9.21 -2.10
C ARG A 209 44.07 8.22 -1.97
N GLU A 210 42.95 8.53 -2.61
CA GLU A 210 41.91 7.53 -2.84
C GLU A 210 42.34 6.65 -4.01
N TRP A 211 42.38 5.33 -3.77
CA TRP A 211 42.61 4.37 -4.83
C TRP A 211 41.37 4.33 -5.72
N ARG A 212 41.42 5.03 -6.85
CA ARG A 212 40.42 4.89 -7.91
C ARG A 212 40.79 3.67 -8.76
N ILE A 213 39.83 2.79 -9.01
CA ILE A 213 39.98 1.73 -10.01
C ILE A 213 40.23 2.41 -11.36
N GLY A 214 41.47 2.39 -11.82
CA GLY A 214 41.88 3.13 -13.02
C GLY A 214 43.37 3.49 -13.11
N ASP A 215 44.11 3.54 -12.01
CA ASP A 215 45.54 3.92 -12.01
C ASP A 215 46.48 2.79 -12.49
N ARG A 216 46.00 1.92 -13.37
CA ARG A 216 46.82 1.06 -14.24
C ARG A 216 46.64 1.53 -15.68
N HIS A 217 47.61 2.34 -16.12
CA HIS A 217 47.83 2.84 -17.48
C HIS A 217 46.99 4.05 -17.92
N GLY A 218 47.72 5.08 -18.37
CA GLY A 218 47.17 6.33 -18.89
C GLY A 218 46.17 6.13 -20.02
N GLY A 219 44.93 6.48 -19.73
CA GLY A 219 43.83 6.68 -20.66
C GLY A 219 42.78 7.51 -19.93
N ARG A 220 42.12 8.44 -20.63
CA ARG A 220 41.01 9.22 -20.05
C ARG A 220 39.96 8.26 -19.50
N ASN A 221 39.81 8.22 -18.18
CA ASN A 221 38.71 7.50 -17.54
C ASN A 221 37.43 8.31 -17.71
N THR A 222 36.59 7.85 -18.63
CA THR A 222 35.14 7.98 -18.44
C THR A 222 34.81 7.15 -17.21
N LEU A 223 34.17 7.75 -16.20
CA LEU A 223 33.48 7.01 -15.13
C LEU A 223 32.41 6.17 -15.82
N ILE A 224 32.77 4.97 -16.25
CA ILE A 224 31.78 3.94 -16.54
C ILE A 224 31.44 3.41 -15.15
N GLY A 225 30.42 4.01 -14.53
CA GLY A 225 29.69 3.35 -13.46
C GLY A 225 29.17 2.05 -14.04
N THR A 226 29.95 0.98 -13.95
CA THR A 226 29.45 -0.35 -14.21
C THR A 226 28.49 -0.65 -13.08
N ASP A 227 27.21 -0.52 -13.37
CA ASP A 227 26.07 -0.87 -12.53
C ASP A 227 26.17 -2.36 -12.14
N TYR A 228 26.94 -2.66 -11.11
CA TYR A 228 26.86 -3.93 -10.42
C TYR A 228 26.03 -3.69 -9.16
N ASN A 229 24.91 -4.42 -9.07
CA ASN A 229 23.81 -4.19 -8.14
C ASN A 229 22.96 -2.92 -8.33
N ASN A 230 21.89 -2.87 -7.55
CA ASN A 230 21.03 -1.71 -7.40
C ASN A 230 21.64 -0.66 -6.45
N ILE A 231 22.96 -0.68 -6.22
CA ILE A 231 23.65 0.29 -5.37
C ILE A 231 24.67 1.01 -6.24
N ASN A 232 24.54 2.34 -6.35
CA ASN A 232 25.51 3.20 -7.02
C ASN A 232 26.24 4.01 -5.94
N TYR A 233 27.42 3.53 -5.54
CA TYR A 233 28.29 4.30 -4.66
C TYR A 233 28.91 5.45 -5.46
N ASP A 234 28.33 6.65 -5.34
CA ASP A 234 29.02 7.87 -5.79
C ASP A 234 30.18 8.14 -4.84
N VAL A 235 31.38 7.75 -5.27
CA VAL A 235 32.62 7.84 -4.49
C VAL A 235 32.96 9.30 -4.16
N GLU A 236 32.41 10.30 -4.87
CA GLU A 236 32.66 11.71 -4.59
C GLU A 236 31.92 12.22 -3.33
N GLN A 237 30.88 11.51 -2.85
CA GLN A 237 30.11 11.90 -1.66
C GLN A 237 30.46 11.10 -0.40
N PHE A 238 31.08 9.92 -0.52
CA PHE A 238 31.42 9.06 0.63
C PHE A 238 32.86 9.27 1.13
N SER A 239 33.27 10.53 1.21
CA SER A 239 34.31 10.91 2.15
C SER A 239 33.79 10.55 3.54
N SER A 240 34.41 9.58 4.21
CA SER A 240 34.33 9.50 5.66
C SER A 240 34.71 10.88 6.21
N ASP A 241 33.72 11.68 6.65
CA ASP A 241 33.89 13.01 7.23
C ASP A 241 34.57 12.98 8.61
N GLU A 242 35.41 11.97 8.84
CA GLU A 242 36.45 12.05 9.84
C GLU A 242 37.54 12.97 9.33
N ASP A 243 37.67 14.14 9.96
CA ASP A 243 38.79 15.04 9.72
C ASP A 243 40.12 14.29 9.66
N LEU A 244 40.90 14.53 8.61
CA LEU A 244 42.26 14.03 8.51
C LEU A 244 43.11 14.71 9.57
N SER A 245 43.60 13.92 10.51
CA SER A 245 44.57 14.39 11.49
C SER A 245 45.92 14.53 10.81
N TRP A 246 46.57 15.68 10.97
CA TRP A 246 47.91 15.93 10.43
C TRP A 246 48.90 16.20 11.56
N LYS A 247 50.17 15.89 11.31
CA LYS A 247 51.30 16.22 12.17
C LYS A 247 52.39 16.90 11.34
N PHE A 248 52.88 18.01 11.86
CA PHE A 248 54.01 18.75 11.32
C PHE A 248 55.15 18.75 12.33
N THR A 249 56.38 18.63 11.85
CA THR A 249 57.57 18.86 12.65
C THR A 249 58.62 19.60 11.85
N SER A 250 59.20 20.67 12.40
CA SER A 250 60.36 21.33 11.82
C SER A 250 61.63 20.98 12.58
N HIS A 251 62.76 20.94 11.87
CA HIS A 251 64.07 20.57 12.39
C HIS A 251 65.17 21.45 11.77
N GLY A 252 66.29 21.58 12.47
CA GLY A 252 67.46 22.35 12.02
C GLY A 252 67.50 23.76 12.60
N THR A 253 68.47 24.56 12.15
CA THR A 253 68.68 25.93 12.63
C THR A 253 68.36 26.90 11.51
N TRP A 254 67.34 27.73 11.69
CA TRP A 254 66.76 28.56 10.65
C TRP A 254 66.20 29.89 11.19
N ASN A 255 66.39 30.96 10.43
CA ASN A 255 65.85 32.29 10.69
C ASN A 255 64.87 32.63 9.57
N GLY A 256 63.61 32.93 9.90
CA GLY A 256 62.56 33.19 8.90
C GLY A 256 61.22 32.60 9.32
N THR A 257 60.37 32.29 8.33
CA THR A 257 59.05 31.69 8.58
C THR A 257 58.87 30.38 7.82
N VAL A 258 58.19 29.42 8.45
CA VAL A 258 57.70 28.20 7.81
C VAL A 258 56.19 28.17 7.97
N LYS A 259 55.48 27.86 6.89
CA LYS A 259 54.02 27.90 6.84
C LYS A 259 53.47 26.60 6.31
N ILE A 260 52.43 26.11 6.96
CA ILE A 260 51.56 25.08 6.37
C ILE A 260 50.50 25.84 5.59
N GLN A 261 50.39 25.56 4.30
CA GLN A 261 49.31 26.07 3.46
C GLN A 261 48.26 24.98 3.23
N ILE A 262 47.00 25.41 3.18
CA ILE A 262 45.85 24.54 2.89
C ILE A 262 45.19 24.97 1.58
N SER A 263 44.71 23.99 0.82
CA SER A 263 43.83 24.17 -0.33
C SER A 263 42.62 23.26 -0.21
N ASN A 264 41.43 23.83 -0.41
CA ASN A 264 40.14 23.12 -0.37
C ASN A 264 39.48 23.05 -1.76
N ASP A 265 40.19 23.46 -2.81
CA ASP A 265 39.69 23.59 -4.19
C ASP A 265 40.60 22.87 -5.19
N GLY A 266 41.08 21.69 -4.80
CA GLY A 266 41.89 20.82 -5.66
C GLY A 266 43.34 21.25 -5.86
N GLY A 267 43.82 22.27 -5.13
CA GLY A 267 45.16 22.85 -5.29
C GLY A 267 45.18 24.17 -6.07
N THR A 268 44.00 24.72 -6.41
CA THR A 268 43.87 25.94 -7.22
C THR A 268 44.24 27.19 -6.41
N THR A 269 43.73 27.31 -5.18
CA THR A 269 44.09 28.38 -4.26
C THR A 269 44.72 27.82 -2.97
N TRP A 270 45.75 28.52 -2.48
CA TRP A 270 46.49 28.16 -1.27
C TRP A 270 46.42 29.29 -0.26
N LYS A 271 46.01 28.97 0.97
CA LYS A 271 45.93 29.92 2.08
C LYS A 271 46.89 29.49 3.18
N ASP A 272 47.56 30.47 3.81
CA ASP A 272 48.37 30.22 5.00
C ASP A 272 47.45 29.72 6.13
N TYR A 273 47.64 28.48 6.57
CA TYR A 273 46.81 27.81 7.57
C TYR A 273 47.46 27.79 8.95
N ARG A 274 48.77 27.55 8.99
CA ARG A 274 49.63 27.70 10.17
C ARG A 274 50.92 28.40 9.77
N VAL A 275 51.43 29.26 10.65
CA VAL A 275 52.66 30.04 10.42
C VAL A 275 53.53 29.94 11.67
N TYR A 276 54.78 29.55 11.49
CA TYR A 276 55.78 29.42 12.53
C TYR A 276 56.98 30.30 12.19
N THR A 277 57.50 31.04 13.18
CA THR A 277 58.63 31.95 13.00
C THR A 277 59.77 31.54 13.92
N SER A 278 60.98 31.48 13.38
CA SER A 278 62.22 31.25 14.15
C SER A 278 63.22 32.37 13.88
N ASN A 279 63.98 32.73 14.92
CA ASN A 279 65.13 33.62 14.78
C ASN A 279 66.48 32.88 14.86
N ASN A 280 66.47 31.58 15.20
CA ASN A 280 67.65 30.72 15.26
C ASN A 280 67.25 29.21 15.30
N ASP A 281 67.37 28.52 16.43
CA ASP A 281 67.07 27.08 16.57
C ASP A 281 65.71 26.85 17.25
N TYR A 282 64.63 27.34 16.63
CA TYR A 282 63.27 27.10 17.11
C TYR A 282 62.56 26.10 16.20
N ASN A 283 62.37 24.89 16.72
CA ASN A 283 61.80 23.76 16.03
C ASN A 283 60.44 23.40 16.63
N VAL A 284 59.43 23.29 15.79
CA VAL A 284 58.02 23.17 16.20
C VAL A 284 57.52 21.77 15.87
N THR A 285 56.81 21.15 16.81
CA THR A 285 55.92 20.03 16.52
C THR A 285 54.49 20.50 16.73
N ASP A 286 53.64 20.33 15.73
CA ASP A 286 52.23 20.71 15.80
C ASP A 286 51.35 19.64 15.17
N THR A 287 50.09 19.62 15.57
CA THR A 287 49.09 18.68 15.09
C THR A 287 47.77 19.39 14.87
N GLY A 288 46.97 18.93 13.91
CA GLY A 288 45.65 19.48 13.69
C GLY A 288 44.75 18.54 12.90
N LYS A 289 43.59 19.05 12.54
CA LYS A 289 42.54 18.36 11.79
C LYS A 289 42.10 19.21 10.61
N VAL A 290 41.87 18.59 9.47
CA VAL A 290 41.39 19.23 8.23
C VAL A 290 40.38 18.35 7.52
N SER A 291 39.56 18.95 6.66
CA SER A 291 38.57 18.19 5.89
C SER A 291 39.25 17.11 5.03
N PRO A 292 38.57 15.98 4.73
CA PRO A 292 39.18 14.88 3.98
C PRO A 292 39.63 15.22 2.56
N SER A 293 39.05 16.26 1.96
CA SER A 293 39.41 16.80 0.64
C SER A 293 40.55 17.83 0.68
N ALA A 294 41.01 18.22 1.87
CA ALA A 294 42.03 19.25 2.01
C ALA A 294 43.40 18.75 1.55
N LYS A 295 44.11 19.60 0.81
CA LYS A 295 45.52 19.40 0.46
C LYS A 295 46.39 20.27 1.33
N LEU A 296 47.48 19.72 1.83
CA LEU A 296 48.45 20.44 2.65
C LEU A 296 49.81 20.47 1.97
N LYS A 297 50.53 21.58 2.12
CA LYS A 297 51.95 21.67 1.77
C LYS A 297 52.68 22.58 2.74
N VAL A 298 53.99 22.42 2.82
CA VAL A 298 54.85 23.31 3.60
C VAL A 298 55.55 24.28 2.67
N VAL A 299 55.55 25.57 3.01
CA VAL A 299 56.36 26.59 2.34
C VAL A 299 57.24 27.30 3.36
N SER A 300 58.41 27.76 2.94
CA SER A 300 59.35 28.49 3.81
C SER A 300 59.79 29.79 3.17
N ASP A 301 59.96 30.82 3.99
CA ASP A 301 60.58 32.09 3.64
C ASP A 301 61.72 32.35 4.64
N LEU A 302 62.92 31.86 4.30
CA LEU A 302 64.09 31.88 5.16
C LEU A 302 64.96 33.11 4.89
N LYS A 303 65.38 33.78 5.96
CA LYS A 303 66.37 34.87 5.96
C LYS A 303 67.79 34.37 6.27
N GLY A 304 67.93 33.13 6.75
CA GLY A 304 69.22 32.44 6.95
C GLY A 304 69.05 31.04 7.56
N GLY A 305 70.06 30.18 7.43
CA GLY A 305 70.04 28.79 7.92
C GLY A 305 69.31 27.81 7.00
N SER A 306 68.98 26.61 7.50
CA SER A 306 68.26 25.56 6.77
C SER A 306 67.24 24.88 7.68
N VAL A 307 66.04 24.64 7.16
CA VAL A 307 64.95 23.95 7.86
C VAL A 307 64.59 22.67 7.12
N ASN A 308 64.59 21.55 7.85
CA ASN A 308 63.98 20.31 7.41
C ASN A 308 62.57 20.24 8.00
N VAL A 309 61.63 19.69 7.26
CA VAL A 309 60.23 19.62 7.67
C VAL A 309 59.72 18.21 7.46
N ASP A 310 58.88 17.73 8.36
CA ASP A 310 58.13 16.49 8.23
C ASP A 310 56.65 16.84 8.36
N LEU A 311 55.90 16.71 7.27
CA LEU A 311 54.46 16.90 7.25
C LEU A 311 53.80 15.57 6.91
N SER A 312 52.84 15.15 7.74
CA SER A 312 52.13 13.88 7.54
C SER A 312 50.64 14.01 7.83
N PHE A 313 49.82 13.32 7.04
CA PHE A 313 48.52 12.86 7.50
C PHE A 313 48.72 11.61 8.34
N LEU A 314 48.23 11.64 9.58
CA LEU A 314 48.28 10.53 10.51
C LEU A 314 47.43 9.37 9.97
N PRO A 315 47.81 8.13 10.28
CA PRO A 315 47.03 6.98 9.85
C PRO A 315 45.68 6.95 10.57
N HIS A 316 44.66 6.45 9.88
CA HIS A 316 43.30 6.34 10.40
C HIS A 316 42.65 5.03 9.95
N VAL A 317 41.54 4.69 10.58
CA VAL A 317 40.72 3.54 10.21
C VAL A 317 39.63 4.03 9.27
N SER A 318 39.39 3.31 8.19
CA SER A 318 38.27 3.59 7.28
C SER A 318 37.54 2.29 6.96
N TYR A 319 36.40 2.42 6.29
CA TYR A 319 35.60 1.28 5.84
C TYR A 319 35.46 1.33 4.32
N GLY A 320 35.93 0.29 3.64
CA GLY A 320 35.64 0.04 2.24
C GLY A 320 34.43 -0.85 2.07
N VAL A 321 33.87 -0.88 0.86
CA VAL A 321 32.68 -1.66 0.51
C VAL A 321 32.98 -2.54 -0.69
N VAL A 322 32.58 -3.80 -0.62
CA VAL A 322 32.66 -4.76 -1.72
C VAL A 322 31.31 -5.40 -1.98
N GLU A 323 31.06 -5.76 -3.22
CA GLU A 323 29.95 -6.62 -3.65
C GLU A 323 30.49 -8.00 -3.98
N ILE A 324 29.81 -9.05 -3.52
CA ILE A 324 30.12 -10.43 -3.89
C ILE A 324 29.60 -10.70 -5.31
N LYS A 325 30.53 -10.86 -6.25
CA LYS A 325 30.25 -11.10 -7.67
C LYS A 325 30.05 -12.59 -7.99
N GLU A 326 30.87 -13.45 -7.39
CA GLU A 326 30.87 -14.88 -7.69
C GLU A 326 31.20 -15.68 -6.43
N PHE A 327 30.40 -16.70 -6.14
CA PHE A 327 30.67 -17.66 -5.07
C PHE A 327 31.55 -18.80 -5.59
N THR A 328 32.73 -18.99 -4.99
CA THR A 328 33.63 -20.11 -5.33
C THR A 328 33.45 -21.25 -4.34
N ASP A 329 33.62 -20.97 -3.04
CA ASP A 329 33.36 -21.90 -1.95
C ASP A 329 33.11 -21.13 -0.64
N SER A 330 32.92 -21.84 0.48
CA SER A 330 32.56 -21.24 1.78
C SER A 330 33.57 -20.25 2.33
N LYS A 331 34.81 -20.22 1.81
CA LYS A 331 35.90 -19.34 2.24
C LYS A 331 36.37 -18.38 1.14
N HIS A 332 36.01 -18.60 -0.11
CA HIS A 332 36.50 -17.81 -1.24
C HIS A 332 35.35 -17.28 -2.09
N VAL A 333 35.35 -15.98 -2.35
CA VAL A 333 34.45 -15.31 -3.28
C VAL A 333 35.21 -14.32 -4.15
N LYS A 334 34.70 -14.05 -5.35
CA LYS A 334 35.16 -12.91 -6.14
C LYS A 334 34.30 -11.70 -5.85
N VAL A 335 34.90 -10.51 -5.81
CA VAL A 335 34.21 -9.28 -5.44
C VAL A 335 34.46 -8.14 -6.42
N ASN A 336 33.48 -7.25 -6.54
CA ASN A 336 33.68 -5.91 -7.08
C ASN A 336 33.95 -4.96 -5.90
N VAL A 337 35.00 -4.14 -6.00
CA VAL A 337 35.27 -3.10 -5.00
C VAL A 337 34.43 -1.88 -5.35
N LEU A 338 33.45 -1.57 -4.51
CA LEU A 338 32.52 -0.46 -4.70
C LEU A 338 33.03 0.83 -4.04
N ASN A 339 33.71 0.71 -2.90
CA ASN A 339 34.37 1.82 -2.22
C ASN A 339 35.67 1.34 -1.55
N GLY A 340 36.71 2.17 -1.58
CA GLY A 340 38.13 1.81 -1.39
C GLY A 340 38.42 0.84 -0.24
N VAL A 341 38.91 -0.36 -0.58
CA VAL A 341 39.43 -1.38 0.35
C VAL A 341 40.94 -1.51 0.15
N VAL A 342 41.72 -1.55 1.23
CA VAL A 342 43.16 -1.83 1.15
C VAL A 342 43.38 -3.32 0.90
N GLU A 343 44.07 -3.65 -0.19
CA GLU A 343 44.45 -5.02 -0.53
C GLU A 343 45.55 -5.56 0.40
N ASN A 344 45.58 -6.88 0.54
CA ASN A 344 46.58 -7.65 1.30
C ASN A 344 46.63 -7.32 2.80
N GLU A 345 45.55 -6.78 3.35
CA GLU A 345 45.38 -6.52 4.78
C GLU A 345 44.22 -7.37 5.33
N ALA A 346 44.52 -8.24 6.30
CA ALA A 346 43.51 -9.06 6.94
C ALA A 346 42.82 -8.29 8.06
N THR A 347 41.49 -8.34 8.11
CA THR A 347 40.70 -7.71 9.17
C THR A 347 39.63 -8.66 9.71
N SER A 348 39.37 -8.60 11.01
CA SER A 348 38.18 -9.25 11.62
C SER A 348 36.99 -8.30 11.69
N LYS A 349 37.17 -7.03 11.32
CA LYS A 349 36.16 -5.98 11.42
C LYS A 349 35.48 -5.83 10.08
N PHE A 350 34.42 -6.60 9.91
CA PHE A 350 33.55 -6.55 8.75
C PHE A 350 32.10 -6.70 9.15
N ARG A 351 31.18 -6.28 8.28
CA ARG A 351 29.74 -6.49 8.44
C ARG A 351 29.07 -6.71 7.09
N PHE A 352 28.05 -7.55 7.09
CA PHE A 352 27.24 -7.80 5.91
C PHE A 352 26.11 -6.80 5.79
N GLY A 353 25.68 -6.56 4.56
CA GLY A 353 24.40 -5.95 4.28
C GLY A 353 23.23 -6.66 4.95
N GLN A 354 22.18 -5.92 5.26
CA GLN A 354 20.93 -6.52 5.78
C GLN A 354 19.99 -6.98 4.67
N TRP A 355 20.26 -6.60 3.42
CA TRP A 355 19.49 -7.02 2.24
C TRP A 355 20.35 -7.84 1.27
N GLY A 356 19.72 -8.78 0.59
CA GLY A 356 20.37 -9.65 -0.40
C GLY A 356 19.52 -10.88 -0.69
N LYS A 357 19.88 -11.65 -1.73
CA LYS A 357 19.11 -12.82 -2.15
C LYS A 357 18.90 -13.83 -1.01
N GLY A 358 19.93 -14.14 -0.24
CA GLY A 358 19.83 -15.06 0.92
C GLY A 358 19.11 -14.48 2.15
N LEU A 359 19.18 -13.16 2.35
CA LEU A 359 18.57 -12.48 3.51
C LEU A 359 17.11 -12.04 3.25
N GLY A 360 16.74 -11.95 1.98
CA GLY A 360 15.54 -11.28 1.51
C GLY A 360 15.74 -9.77 1.37
N TYR A 361 14.75 -9.15 0.72
CA TYR A 361 14.64 -7.71 0.53
C TYR A 361 13.45 -7.17 1.33
N PRO A 362 13.29 -5.83 1.43
CA PRO A 362 12.12 -5.24 2.05
C PRO A 362 10.78 -5.70 1.44
N ARG A 363 9.77 -5.86 2.29
CA ARG A 363 8.40 -6.23 1.94
C ARG A 363 7.43 -5.06 2.02
N VAL A 364 7.75 -4.05 2.83
CA VAL A 364 6.86 -2.89 3.06
C VAL A 364 7.67 -1.61 2.93
N CYS A 365 7.08 -0.58 2.35
CA CYS A 365 7.69 0.73 2.22
C CYS A 365 6.70 1.89 2.43
N THR A 366 7.22 3.04 2.86
CA THR A 366 6.48 4.31 2.93
C THR A 366 7.45 5.49 2.97
N PHE A 367 6.93 6.71 2.85
CA PHE A 367 7.66 7.95 3.14
C PHE A 367 7.08 8.62 4.38
N TYR A 368 7.95 9.12 5.26
CA TYR A 368 7.52 9.86 6.44
C TYR A 368 8.61 10.79 6.96
N GLN A 369 8.25 12.04 7.27
CA GLN A 369 9.17 13.10 7.74
C GLN A 369 10.48 13.19 6.94
N ASP A 370 10.38 13.29 5.62
CA ASP A 370 11.53 13.41 4.70
C ASP A 370 12.54 12.24 4.78
N ARG A 371 12.04 11.04 5.10
CA ARG A 371 12.79 9.79 5.05
C ARG A 371 12.02 8.74 4.27
N PHE A 372 12.74 7.94 3.47
CA PHE A 372 12.21 6.73 2.88
C PHE A 372 12.36 5.58 3.87
N ILE A 373 11.27 4.89 4.14
CA ILE A 373 11.19 3.87 5.17
C ILE A 373 10.91 2.53 4.51
N LEU A 374 11.75 1.56 4.82
CA LEU A 374 11.63 0.17 4.39
C LEU A 374 11.48 -0.71 5.64
N ALA A 375 10.68 -1.75 5.56
CA ALA A 375 10.51 -2.67 6.68
C ALA A 375 10.26 -4.10 6.21
N SER A 376 10.53 -5.03 7.13
CA SER A 376 10.30 -6.47 6.99
C SER A 376 11.07 -7.10 5.84
N SER A 377 11.98 -8.03 6.16
CA SER A 377 12.58 -8.93 5.15
C SER A 377 12.41 -10.38 5.59
N ASN A 378 12.87 -11.33 4.76
CA ASN A 378 12.78 -12.74 5.11
C ASN A 378 13.55 -13.06 6.40
N GLN A 379 14.77 -12.53 6.53
CA GLN A 379 15.62 -12.72 7.71
C GLN A 379 15.28 -11.76 8.86
N TYR A 380 14.81 -10.55 8.54
CA TYR A 380 14.55 -9.48 9.50
C TYR A 380 13.08 -8.99 9.41
N PRO A 381 12.08 -9.85 9.69
CA PRO A 381 10.66 -9.50 9.51
C PRO A 381 10.17 -8.40 10.47
N ASN A 382 10.88 -8.16 11.57
CA ASN A 382 10.55 -7.16 12.58
C ASN A 382 11.42 -5.89 12.52
N TYR A 383 12.25 -5.71 11.48
CA TYR A 383 13.13 -4.55 11.35
C TYR A 383 12.51 -3.43 10.51
N ILE A 384 12.85 -2.19 10.87
CA ILE A 384 12.54 -0.97 10.14
C ILE A 384 13.86 -0.26 9.84
N TRP A 385 13.99 0.20 8.59
CA TRP A 385 15.11 0.96 8.07
C TRP A 385 14.61 2.30 7.56
N PHE A 386 15.16 3.39 8.08
CA PHE A 386 14.92 4.74 7.57
C PHE A 386 16.17 5.19 6.83
N SER A 387 15.96 5.79 5.66
CA SER A 387 17.03 6.51 4.96
C SER A 387 17.52 7.69 5.80
N ARG A 388 18.59 8.32 5.33
CA ARG A 388 18.96 9.66 5.74
C ARG A 388 17.84 10.65 5.40
N THR A 389 17.78 11.74 6.16
CA THR A 389 16.83 12.83 5.88
C THR A 389 17.17 13.49 4.55
N GLY A 390 16.20 13.62 3.64
CA GLY A 390 16.37 14.27 2.33
C GLY A 390 17.18 13.48 1.30
N ASP A 391 17.84 12.39 1.70
CA ASP A 391 18.56 11.46 0.81
C ASP A 391 17.97 10.05 0.92
N TYR A 392 16.90 9.83 0.16
CA TYR A 392 16.07 8.62 0.20
C TYR A 392 16.80 7.33 -0.21
N SER A 393 17.90 7.47 -0.95
CA SER A 393 18.69 6.35 -1.46
C SER A 393 19.74 5.86 -0.46
N ASN A 394 19.95 6.60 0.63
CA ASN A 394 21.07 6.43 1.54
C ASN A 394 20.63 5.89 2.90
N PHE A 395 21.00 4.65 3.21
CA PHE A 395 20.77 4.02 4.51
C PHE A 395 22.06 3.93 5.34
N GLY A 396 23.01 4.81 5.03
CA GLY A 396 24.29 4.97 5.72
C GLY A 396 24.20 5.76 7.02
N VAL A 397 25.15 5.48 7.92
CA VAL A 397 25.30 6.22 9.19
C VAL A 397 26.55 7.08 9.10
N GLU A 398 26.38 8.37 9.38
CA GLU A 398 27.47 9.33 9.44
C GLU A 398 27.80 9.72 10.88
N LYS A 399 29.08 9.99 11.12
CA LYS A 399 29.57 10.50 12.39
C LYS A 399 30.47 11.69 12.16
N VAL A 400 30.19 12.80 12.84
CA VAL A 400 31.04 13.98 12.88
C VAL A 400 31.57 14.15 14.29
N GLY A 401 32.90 14.20 14.44
CA GLY A 401 33.54 14.30 15.75
C GLY A 401 33.21 13.13 16.70
N GLY A 402 32.90 11.95 16.16
CA GLY A 402 32.53 10.75 16.93
C GLY A 402 31.06 10.69 17.36
N THR A 403 30.25 11.70 17.03
CA THR A 403 28.81 11.72 17.33
C THR A 403 28.01 11.46 16.05
N ILE A 404 26.97 10.63 16.14
CA ILE A 404 26.07 10.36 15.01
C ILE A 404 25.32 11.64 14.66
N THR A 405 25.24 11.97 13.38
CA THR A 405 24.51 13.15 12.92
C THR A 405 23.00 12.94 12.99
N ASP A 406 22.23 14.01 13.19
CA ASP A 406 20.77 13.92 13.33
C ASP A 406 20.05 13.46 12.05
N ASP A 407 20.68 13.65 10.89
CA ASP A 407 20.17 13.24 9.57
C ASP A 407 20.58 11.81 9.17
N SER A 408 21.42 11.13 9.95
CA SER A 408 21.87 9.76 9.67
C SER A 408 20.70 8.77 9.55
N ALA A 409 20.92 7.67 8.83
CA ALA A 409 19.96 6.57 8.71
C ALA A 409 19.66 5.92 10.06
N ILE A 410 18.48 5.30 10.16
CA ILE A 410 18.00 4.67 11.39
C ILE A 410 17.66 3.21 11.10
N THR A 411 18.18 2.29 11.91
CA THR A 411 17.80 0.87 11.86
C THR A 411 17.29 0.46 13.24
N LEU A 412 16.05 0.01 13.31
CA LEU A 412 15.38 -0.31 14.57
C LEU A 412 14.61 -1.64 14.47
N PRO A 413 14.86 -2.60 15.38
CA PRO A 413 14.01 -3.76 15.53
C PRO A 413 12.77 -3.43 16.37
N VAL A 414 11.60 -3.86 15.93
CA VAL A 414 10.38 -3.92 16.75
C VAL A 414 10.49 -5.16 17.64
N ILE A 415 10.89 -4.97 18.90
CA ILE A 415 11.13 -6.08 19.84
C ILE A 415 9.89 -6.28 20.72
N ASN A 416 9.37 -7.51 20.72
CA ASN A 416 8.34 -7.97 21.65
C ASN A 416 8.66 -9.39 22.14
N ARG A 417 7.88 -9.93 23.10
CA ARG A 417 8.00 -11.30 23.63
C ARG A 417 7.95 -12.38 22.54
N LYS A 418 7.29 -12.08 21.42
CA LYS A 418 7.26 -12.92 20.22
C LYS A 418 7.74 -12.08 19.04
N MET A 419 8.38 -12.75 18.08
CA MET A 419 8.73 -12.13 16.80
C MET A 419 7.45 -12.00 15.96
N TYR A 420 7.10 -10.76 15.62
CA TYR A 420 5.99 -10.44 14.71
C TYR A 420 6.56 -9.72 13.50
N ASP A 421 6.13 -10.16 12.32
CA ASP A 421 6.38 -9.50 11.05
C ASP A 421 5.62 -8.17 10.96
N ILE A 422 6.29 -7.16 10.43
CA ILE A 422 5.69 -5.87 10.07
C ILE A 422 4.96 -6.06 8.74
N ARG A 423 3.68 -5.69 8.71
CA ARG A 423 2.77 -5.88 7.57
C ARG A 423 2.43 -4.57 6.88
N HIS A 424 2.20 -3.51 7.66
CA HIS A 424 1.82 -2.20 7.12
C HIS A 424 2.52 -1.06 7.86
N LEU A 425 2.89 -0.03 7.10
CA LEU A 425 3.39 1.25 7.59
C LEU A 425 2.46 2.34 7.09
N ILE A 426 1.82 3.08 7.99
CA ILE A 426 0.82 4.09 7.63
C ILE A 426 1.32 5.46 8.10
N PRO A 427 1.70 6.34 7.16
CA PRO A 427 2.10 7.70 7.51
C PRO A 427 0.85 8.51 7.89
N ALA A 428 0.75 8.93 9.14
CA ALA A 428 -0.30 9.79 9.67
C ALA A 428 0.34 10.94 10.47
N ASN A 429 -0.35 11.52 11.46
CA ASN A 429 0.30 12.45 12.40
C ASN A 429 1.44 11.78 13.18
N ASP A 430 1.27 10.49 13.48
CA ASP A 430 2.32 9.58 13.93
C ASP A 430 2.51 8.51 12.86
N LEU A 431 3.70 7.88 12.80
CA LEU A 431 3.88 6.73 11.93
C LEU A 431 3.28 5.50 12.59
N LEU A 432 2.17 4.97 12.07
CA LEU A 432 1.56 3.74 12.57
C LEU A 432 2.28 2.54 11.95
N ILE A 433 2.62 1.57 12.79
CA ILE A 433 3.32 0.34 12.40
C ILE A 433 2.43 -0.83 12.81
N LEU A 434 1.83 -1.50 11.83
CA LEU A 434 0.98 -2.65 12.06
C LEU A 434 1.78 -3.93 11.85
N THR A 435 1.82 -4.77 12.89
CA THR A 435 2.49 -6.08 12.87
C THR A 435 1.47 -7.20 12.98
N SER A 436 1.88 -8.44 12.77
CA SER A 436 1.00 -9.61 12.94
C SER A 436 0.46 -9.84 14.35
N GLY A 437 0.98 -9.16 15.38
CA GLY A 437 0.52 -9.30 16.76
C GLY A 437 0.23 -8.00 17.52
N ASN A 438 0.69 -6.86 17.01
CA ASN A 438 0.63 -5.57 17.72
C ASN A 438 0.51 -4.37 16.79
N GLU A 439 -0.05 -3.31 17.32
CA GLU A 439 -0.09 -1.98 16.73
C GLU A 439 0.90 -1.08 17.49
N TRP A 440 1.79 -0.41 16.77
CA TRP A 440 2.81 0.48 17.32
C TRP A 440 2.74 1.85 16.66
N ILE A 441 3.34 2.85 17.30
CA ILE A 441 3.64 4.14 16.67
C ILE A 441 5.10 4.51 16.85
N ILE A 442 5.56 5.39 15.96
CA ILE A 442 6.64 6.34 16.23
C ILE A 442 6.01 7.73 16.26
N ASP A 443 6.21 8.43 17.39
CA ASP A 443 5.67 9.77 17.64
C ASP A 443 6.20 10.77 16.61
N GLY A 444 5.28 11.46 15.94
CA GLY A 444 5.56 12.47 14.92
C GLY A 444 5.66 13.90 15.44
N SER A 445 5.44 14.14 16.73
CA SER A 445 5.45 15.50 17.32
C SER A 445 6.82 16.19 17.27
N LYS A 446 7.89 15.41 17.12
CA LYS A 446 9.26 15.89 16.97
C LYS A 446 9.88 15.29 15.72
N THR A 447 10.89 15.97 15.17
CA THR A 447 11.68 15.45 14.06
C THR A 447 12.31 14.10 14.45
N ILE A 448 12.15 13.12 13.57
CA ILE A 448 12.78 11.80 13.70
C ILE A 448 14.27 11.91 13.40
N THR A 449 15.08 11.60 14.42
CA THR A 449 16.54 11.49 14.35
C THR A 449 16.98 10.17 14.99
N PRO A 450 18.22 9.69 14.76
CA PRO A 450 18.72 8.47 15.42
C PRO A 450 18.63 8.50 16.95
N THR A 451 18.70 9.70 17.56
CA THR A 451 18.58 9.89 19.01
C THR A 451 17.14 10.10 19.48
N ASN A 452 16.21 10.39 18.56
CA ASN A 452 14.80 10.66 18.83
C ASN A 452 13.88 9.82 17.92
N CYS A 453 13.96 8.50 18.03
CA CYS A 453 13.09 7.57 17.32
C CYS A 453 12.68 6.42 18.24
N ASN A 454 11.50 6.56 18.89
CA ASN A 454 11.03 5.66 19.93
C ASN A 454 9.73 4.97 19.53
N LEU A 455 9.70 3.65 19.69
CA LEU A 455 8.51 2.83 19.44
C LEU A 455 7.60 2.78 20.67
N ARG A 456 6.31 3.06 20.50
CA ARG A 456 5.29 2.93 21.54
C ARG A 456 4.20 1.95 21.11
N THR A 457 4.00 0.88 21.88
CA THR A 457 2.89 -0.05 21.65
C THR A 457 1.55 0.61 21.97
N GLN A 458 0.55 0.40 21.12
CA GLN A 458 -0.81 0.93 21.30
C GLN A 458 -1.75 -0.18 21.76
N THR A 459 -1.87 -1.24 20.97
CA THR A 459 -2.68 -2.42 21.29
C THR A 459 -1.96 -3.73 20.92
N GLN A 460 -2.54 -4.86 21.30
CA GLN A 460 -1.97 -6.20 21.07
C GLN A 460 -2.90 -7.09 20.25
N ARG A 461 -3.50 -6.52 19.19
CA ARG A 461 -4.48 -7.24 18.37
C ARG A 461 -3.84 -7.86 17.12
N GLY A 462 -2.88 -7.16 16.55
CA GLY A 462 -2.25 -7.47 15.28
C GLY A 462 -3.15 -7.17 14.09
N ALA A 463 -2.53 -6.92 12.93
CA ALA A 463 -3.19 -6.73 11.65
C ALA A 463 -2.98 -7.93 10.72
N SER A 464 -3.89 -8.18 9.79
CA SER A 464 -3.72 -9.14 8.69
C SER A 464 -2.92 -8.55 7.53
N GLU A 465 -2.74 -9.30 6.45
CA GLU A 465 -2.12 -8.80 5.21
C GLU A 465 -3.07 -7.91 4.38
N CYS A 466 -4.39 -7.96 4.63
CA CYS A 466 -5.35 -7.08 3.94
C CYS A 466 -4.98 -5.61 4.19
N GLU A 467 -4.97 -4.83 3.11
CA GLU A 467 -4.52 -3.43 3.11
C GLU A 467 -5.36 -2.60 4.09
N PRO A 468 -4.75 -1.79 4.97
CA PRO A 468 -5.45 -0.84 5.82
C PRO A 468 -5.79 0.43 5.03
N GLN A 469 -6.90 1.06 5.40
CA GLN A 469 -7.39 2.30 4.79
C GLN A 469 -7.29 3.44 5.80
N TYR A 470 -6.56 4.50 5.47
CA TYR A 470 -6.45 5.69 6.32
C TYR A 470 -7.52 6.72 5.91
N ILE A 471 -8.61 6.77 6.67
CA ILE A 471 -9.82 7.53 6.33
C ILE A 471 -9.98 8.66 7.34
N GLY A 472 -9.89 9.90 6.88
CA GLY A 472 -9.88 11.07 7.73
C GLY A 472 -8.69 11.05 8.70
N ASN A 473 -8.94 10.81 9.99
CA ASN A 473 -7.91 10.68 11.02
C ASN A 473 -7.94 9.31 11.71
N ARG A 474 -8.40 8.27 11.00
CA ARG A 474 -8.57 6.92 11.53
C ARG A 474 -8.04 5.89 10.54
N CYS A 475 -7.23 4.96 11.03
CA CYS A 475 -6.81 3.79 10.27
C CYS A 475 -7.83 2.67 10.45
N VAL A 476 -8.52 2.29 9.36
CA VAL A 476 -9.40 1.12 9.32
C VAL A 476 -8.59 -0.08 8.82
N TYR A 477 -8.51 -1.15 9.61
CA TYR A 477 -7.68 -2.31 9.31
C TYR A 477 -8.36 -3.62 9.72
N VAL A 478 -7.96 -4.71 9.06
CA VAL A 478 -8.38 -6.06 9.40
C VAL A 478 -7.42 -6.66 10.44
N GLN A 479 -7.96 -7.21 11.53
CA GLN A 479 -7.16 -7.85 12.58
C GLN A 479 -6.44 -9.11 12.10
N ALA A 480 -5.39 -9.53 12.83
CA ALA A 480 -4.50 -10.64 12.46
C ALA A 480 -5.17 -11.96 12.04
N ARG A 481 -6.39 -12.25 12.51
CA ARG A 481 -7.16 -13.46 12.14
C ARG A 481 -8.01 -13.32 10.87
N GLY A 482 -8.00 -12.16 10.20
CA GLY A 482 -8.67 -11.94 8.91
C GLY A 482 -10.18 -11.64 8.97
N CYS A 483 -10.86 -11.91 10.09
CA CYS A 483 -12.34 -11.89 10.15
C CYS A 483 -12.97 -10.70 10.88
N VAL A 484 -12.16 -9.75 11.33
CA VAL A 484 -12.61 -8.59 12.14
C VAL A 484 -11.98 -7.32 11.59
N VAL A 485 -12.83 -6.37 11.20
CA VAL A 485 -12.42 -4.99 10.85
C VAL A 485 -12.51 -4.11 12.09
N ARG A 486 -11.47 -3.32 12.34
CA ARG A 486 -11.45 -2.30 13.38
C ARG A 486 -10.99 -0.99 12.81
N ASP A 487 -11.37 0.09 13.48
CA ASP A 487 -10.64 1.33 13.34
C ASP A 487 -9.61 1.50 14.45
N LEU A 488 -8.68 2.42 14.19
CA LEU A 488 -7.62 2.82 15.07
C LEU A 488 -7.47 4.35 14.93
N GLY A 489 -7.75 5.08 15.99
CA GLY A 489 -7.57 6.53 16.02
C GLY A 489 -7.12 6.99 17.38
N TYR A 490 -6.50 8.17 17.43
CA TYR A 490 -6.00 8.74 18.67
C TYR A 490 -7.15 9.08 19.63
N SER A 491 -7.00 8.67 20.89
CA SER A 491 -7.94 8.95 21.97
C SER A 491 -7.26 9.79 23.05
N TYR A 492 -7.77 11.01 23.26
CA TYR A 492 -7.27 11.90 24.30
C TYR A 492 -7.50 11.37 25.73
N GLU A 493 -8.56 10.59 25.94
CA GLU A 493 -8.90 10.06 27.26
C GLU A 493 -7.91 8.98 27.72
N SER A 494 -7.40 8.19 26.77
CA SER A 494 -6.51 7.06 27.04
C SER A 494 -5.06 7.28 26.63
N ASP A 495 -4.73 8.45 26.05
CA ASP A 495 -3.40 8.81 25.54
C ASP A 495 -2.78 7.71 24.65
N ASN A 496 -3.61 7.10 23.80
CA ASN A 496 -3.20 6.05 22.88
C ASN A 496 -4.10 5.98 21.65
N TYR A 497 -3.64 5.23 20.64
CA TYR A 497 -4.46 4.84 19.51
C TYR A 497 -5.32 3.62 19.88
N THR A 498 -6.63 3.75 19.73
CA THR A 498 -7.60 2.68 20.00
C THR A 498 -8.84 2.86 19.11
N GLY A 499 -9.72 1.86 19.10
CA GLY A 499 -10.92 1.92 18.27
C GLY A 499 -11.88 0.75 18.43
N ALA A 500 -13.00 0.85 17.72
CA ALA A 500 -14.14 -0.05 17.81
C ALA A 500 -13.97 -1.29 16.93
N ASP A 501 -14.74 -2.33 17.25
CA ASP A 501 -14.97 -3.45 16.32
C ASP A 501 -16.08 -3.04 15.37
N LEU A 502 -15.73 -2.75 14.11
CA LEU A 502 -16.70 -2.33 13.10
C LEU A 502 -17.56 -3.50 12.61
N THR A 503 -17.14 -4.75 12.87
CA THR A 503 -17.87 -5.97 12.49
C THR A 503 -18.75 -6.51 13.62
N LEU A 504 -18.86 -5.78 14.75
CA LEU A 504 -19.55 -6.26 15.95
C LEU A 504 -20.99 -6.72 15.65
N PHE A 505 -21.73 -5.97 14.84
CA PHE A 505 -23.11 -6.27 14.52
C PHE A 505 -23.29 -7.17 13.30
N VAL A 506 -22.22 -7.53 12.59
CA VAL A 506 -22.30 -8.18 11.25
C VAL A 506 -21.53 -9.50 11.22
N LYS A 507 -21.32 -10.11 12.39
CA LYS A 507 -20.53 -11.34 12.54
C LYS A 507 -21.02 -12.49 11.66
N HIS A 508 -22.27 -12.54 11.20
CA HIS A 508 -22.70 -13.59 10.27
C HIS A 508 -22.08 -13.45 8.87
N LEU A 509 -21.71 -12.24 8.45
CA LEU A 509 -20.97 -12.00 7.20
C LEU A 509 -19.48 -12.31 7.38
N THR A 510 -18.91 -12.00 8.54
CA THR A 510 -17.44 -12.03 8.72
C THR A 510 -16.92 -13.26 9.46
N LYS A 511 -17.77 -13.96 10.23
CA LYS A 511 -17.35 -15.14 11.01
C LYS A 511 -17.01 -16.27 10.05
N TYR A 512 -15.80 -16.81 10.21
CA TYR A 512 -15.22 -17.87 9.36
C TYR A 512 -14.88 -17.45 7.93
N ARG A 513 -14.86 -16.15 7.64
CA ARG A 513 -14.34 -15.60 6.38
C ARG A 513 -13.15 -14.72 6.65
N ASN A 514 -12.20 -14.71 5.72
CA ASN A 514 -11.07 -13.79 5.78
C ASN A 514 -11.25 -12.71 4.72
N PHE A 515 -11.03 -11.46 5.14
CA PHE A 515 -10.83 -10.37 4.20
C PHE A 515 -9.42 -10.48 3.62
N ILE A 516 -9.33 -10.55 2.30
CA ILE A 516 -8.06 -10.78 1.59
C ILE A 516 -7.45 -9.49 1.05
N THR A 517 -8.28 -8.55 0.60
CA THR A 517 -7.86 -7.22 0.14
C THR A 517 -8.97 -6.20 0.41
N SER A 518 -8.60 -4.93 0.44
CA SER A 518 -9.56 -3.84 0.54
C SER A 518 -9.30 -2.71 -0.45
N ALA A 519 -10.36 -2.03 -0.86
CA ALA A 519 -10.31 -0.82 -1.68
C ALA A 519 -11.18 0.26 -1.05
N TYR A 520 -10.72 1.51 -1.05
CA TYR A 520 -11.47 2.65 -0.54
C TYR A 520 -11.88 3.60 -1.66
N ALA A 521 -13.19 3.74 -1.85
CA ALA A 521 -13.77 4.79 -2.69
C ALA A 521 -14.29 5.91 -1.78
N GLN A 522 -13.55 7.01 -1.70
CA GLN A 522 -13.92 8.15 -0.89
C GLN A 522 -15.15 8.84 -1.47
N ASP A 523 -15.11 9.15 -2.75
CA ASP A 523 -16.16 9.87 -3.45
C ASP A 523 -16.92 8.90 -4.37
N PRO A 524 -18.26 8.87 -4.32
CA PRO A 524 -19.15 9.83 -3.67
C PRO A 524 -19.68 9.43 -2.29
N ASP A 525 -19.56 8.17 -1.89
CA ASP A 525 -20.31 7.61 -0.75
C ASP A 525 -19.43 7.14 0.42
N SER A 526 -18.10 7.31 0.38
CA SER A 526 -17.13 6.86 1.38
C SER A 526 -17.31 5.39 1.77
N ILE A 527 -17.02 4.48 0.83
CA ILE A 527 -17.22 3.04 0.97
C ILE A 527 -15.87 2.32 0.94
N VAL A 528 -15.65 1.46 1.94
CA VAL A 528 -14.58 0.47 1.93
C VAL A 528 -15.14 -0.86 1.44
N TYR A 529 -14.54 -1.40 0.39
CA TYR A 529 -14.88 -2.70 -0.19
C TYR A 529 -13.87 -3.73 0.29
N TYR A 530 -14.33 -4.83 0.88
CA TYR A 530 -13.48 -5.94 1.29
C TYR A 530 -13.80 -7.18 0.48
N VAL A 531 -12.82 -7.70 -0.25
CA VAL A 531 -12.97 -9.01 -0.91
C VAL A 531 -12.79 -10.08 0.15
N THR A 532 -13.69 -11.06 0.18
CA THR A 532 -13.62 -12.22 1.07
C THR A 532 -13.03 -13.43 0.38
N ASP A 533 -12.43 -14.35 1.14
CA ASP A 533 -11.88 -15.61 0.64
C ASP A 533 -12.92 -16.55 -0.01
N ASP A 534 -14.21 -16.38 0.29
CA ASP A 534 -15.32 -17.09 -0.37
C ASP A 534 -15.81 -16.44 -1.69
N GLY A 535 -15.22 -15.30 -2.08
CA GLY A 535 -15.45 -14.68 -3.38
C GLY A 535 -16.58 -13.64 -3.41
N ASN A 536 -16.99 -13.10 -2.27
CA ASN A 536 -17.92 -11.97 -2.18
C ASN A 536 -17.16 -10.65 -1.93
N ILE A 537 -17.89 -9.53 -1.98
CA ILE A 537 -17.39 -8.25 -1.47
C ILE A 537 -18.29 -7.81 -0.33
N ASP A 538 -17.73 -7.58 0.85
CA ASP A 538 -18.43 -6.92 1.95
C ASP A 538 -18.14 -5.42 1.89
N CYS A 539 -19.19 -4.59 1.87
CA CYS A 539 -19.10 -3.15 1.70
C CYS A 539 -19.41 -2.45 3.01
N LEU A 540 -18.51 -1.57 3.45
CA LEU A 540 -18.66 -0.73 4.63
C LEU A 540 -18.72 0.74 4.24
N THR A 541 -19.91 1.34 4.30
CA THR A 541 -20.06 2.79 4.25
C THR A 541 -19.61 3.37 5.58
N TYR A 542 -18.48 4.09 5.57
CA TYR A 542 -17.77 4.55 6.77
C TYR A 542 -17.73 6.08 6.81
N ILE A 543 -18.52 6.66 7.70
CA ILE A 543 -18.52 8.10 8.01
C ILE A 543 -18.58 8.28 9.53
N PRO A 544 -17.43 8.23 10.22
CA PRO A 544 -17.38 8.22 11.68
C PRO A 544 -17.94 9.50 12.30
N GLU A 545 -17.81 10.65 11.64
CA GLU A 545 -18.32 11.96 12.10
C GLU A 545 -19.85 11.97 12.20
N GLN A 546 -20.53 11.19 11.35
CA GLN A 546 -21.98 11.04 11.33
C GLN A 546 -22.44 9.74 12.01
N LYS A 547 -21.52 8.97 12.60
CA LYS A 547 -21.75 7.65 13.18
C LYS A 547 -22.43 6.67 12.20
N VAL A 548 -22.07 6.73 10.92
CA VAL A 548 -22.54 5.81 9.88
C VAL A 548 -21.50 4.70 9.71
N TYR A 549 -21.90 3.48 10.05
CA TYR A 549 -21.08 2.26 9.95
C TYR A 549 -21.94 1.17 9.30
N ALA A 550 -22.27 1.38 8.03
CA ALA A 550 -23.30 0.59 7.38
C ALA A 550 -22.71 -0.52 6.53
N TRP A 551 -23.02 -1.76 6.89
CA TRP A 551 -22.59 -2.92 6.13
C TRP A 551 -23.63 -3.35 5.08
N SER A 552 -23.13 -3.85 3.97
CA SER A 552 -23.87 -4.56 2.92
C SER A 552 -22.92 -5.53 2.23
N HIS A 553 -23.39 -6.36 1.31
CA HIS A 553 -22.49 -7.26 0.60
C HIS A 553 -22.90 -7.47 -0.86
N PHE A 554 -21.93 -7.67 -1.73
CA PHE A 554 -22.10 -7.95 -3.14
C PHE A 554 -21.81 -9.42 -3.42
N THR A 555 -22.71 -10.03 -4.18
CA THR A 555 -22.59 -11.36 -4.74
C THR A 555 -22.69 -11.25 -6.26
N THR A 556 -22.05 -12.17 -6.97
CA THR A 556 -22.13 -12.26 -8.43
C THR A 556 -22.08 -13.71 -8.88
N LYS A 557 -22.34 -13.96 -10.17
CA LYS A 557 -22.07 -15.26 -10.79
C LYS A 557 -20.57 -15.39 -11.04
N GLY A 558 -19.82 -15.82 -10.03
CA GLY A 558 -18.37 -15.91 -10.04
C GLY A 558 -17.80 -15.62 -8.65
N LYS A 559 -16.49 -15.39 -8.57
CA LYS A 559 -15.83 -15.02 -7.33
C LYS A 559 -14.98 -13.77 -7.53
N TYR A 560 -15.18 -12.76 -6.69
CA TYR A 560 -14.26 -11.64 -6.61
C TYR A 560 -12.92 -12.12 -6.04
N LYS A 561 -11.82 -11.69 -6.65
CA LYS A 561 -10.45 -12.12 -6.31
C LYS A 561 -9.58 -10.96 -5.85
N TYR A 562 -9.85 -9.76 -6.35
CA TYR A 562 -9.12 -8.55 -5.99
C TYR A 562 -10.01 -7.31 -6.21
N ALA A 563 -9.74 -6.23 -5.49
CA ALA A 563 -10.41 -4.95 -5.63
C ALA A 563 -9.40 -3.81 -5.52
N GLU A 564 -9.54 -2.76 -6.33
CA GLU A 564 -8.76 -1.53 -6.26
C GLU A 564 -9.66 -0.34 -6.61
N SER A 565 -9.45 0.80 -5.95
CA SER A 565 -10.18 2.02 -6.23
C SER A 565 -9.30 2.95 -7.05
N VAL A 566 -9.85 3.57 -8.08
CA VAL A 566 -9.10 4.47 -8.97
C VAL A 566 -9.89 5.76 -9.16
N ALA A 567 -9.22 6.89 -8.93
CA ALA A 567 -9.82 8.20 -9.13
C ALA A 567 -10.00 8.49 -10.64
N GLU A 568 -11.24 8.71 -11.05
CA GLU A 568 -11.63 8.98 -12.43
C GLU A 568 -12.50 10.22 -12.52
N GLY A 569 -11.88 11.35 -12.88
CA GLY A 569 -12.57 12.64 -12.83
C GLY A 569 -12.77 13.09 -11.38
N GLU A 570 -14.01 13.34 -10.97
CA GLU A 570 -14.36 13.81 -9.62
C GLU A 570 -14.91 12.68 -8.73
N GLN A 571 -14.68 11.41 -9.10
CA GLN A 571 -15.24 10.25 -8.41
C GLN A 571 -14.25 9.09 -8.41
N ASP A 572 -14.43 8.17 -7.47
CA ASP A 572 -13.62 6.97 -7.37
C ASP A 572 -14.37 5.76 -7.94
N SER A 573 -13.79 5.12 -8.96
CA SER A 573 -14.35 3.92 -9.58
C SER A 573 -13.70 2.67 -9.00
N LEU A 574 -14.53 1.69 -8.66
CA LEU A 574 -14.06 0.41 -8.14
C LEU A 574 -13.72 -0.53 -9.31
N TYR A 575 -12.48 -0.99 -9.37
CA TYR A 575 -12.02 -2.04 -10.26
C TYR A 575 -11.89 -3.36 -9.50
N VAL A 576 -12.32 -4.44 -10.13
CA VAL A 576 -12.26 -5.78 -9.53
C VAL A 576 -11.69 -6.80 -10.52
N ILE A 577 -11.05 -7.83 -9.97
CA ILE A 577 -10.77 -9.07 -10.70
C ILE A 577 -11.82 -10.09 -10.29
N VAL A 578 -12.51 -10.67 -11.28
CA VAL A 578 -13.56 -11.67 -11.07
C VAL A 578 -13.19 -12.97 -11.79
N GLU A 579 -13.12 -14.06 -11.03
CA GLU A 579 -13.07 -15.42 -11.54
C GLU A 579 -14.48 -15.80 -12.02
N ARG A 580 -14.63 -16.03 -13.32
CA ARG A 580 -15.91 -16.35 -13.97
C ARG A 580 -15.85 -17.75 -14.55
N ASP A 581 -16.71 -18.63 -14.06
CA ASP A 581 -16.93 -19.96 -14.62
C ASP A 581 -18.01 -19.88 -15.71
N PHE A 582 -17.59 -19.63 -16.95
CA PHE A 582 -18.46 -19.64 -18.11
C PHE A 582 -18.53 -21.02 -18.76
N LYS A 583 -19.54 -21.26 -19.58
CA LYS A 583 -19.67 -22.49 -20.39
C LYS A 583 -18.47 -22.69 -21.33
N SER A 584 -17.80 -21.61 -21.72
CA SER A 584 -16.57 -21.62 -22.54
C SER A 584 -15.29 -21.93 -21.73
N GLY A 585 -15.37 -21.95 -20.40
CA GLY A 585 -14.27 -22.20 -19.47
C GLY A 585 -14.09 -21.08 -18.44
N THR A 586 -13.24 -21.35 -17.45
CA THR A 586 -12.90 -20.37 -16.41
C THR A 586 -11.98 -19.28 -16.97
N VAL A 587 -12.33 -18.02 -16.71
CA VAL A 587 -11.58 -16.82 -17.09
C VAL A 587 -11.49 -15.85 -15.92
N MET A 588 -10.47 -14.99 -15.95
CA MET A 588 -10.27 -13.90 -14.97
C MET A 588 -10.58 -12.59 -15.67
N CYS A 589 -11.76 -12.02 -15.37
CA CYS A 589 -12.22 -10.76 -15.91
C CYS A 589 -11.75 -9.59 -15.05
N ILE A 590 -11.30 -8.51 -15.68
CA ILE A 590 -11.18 -7.21 -15.03
C ILE A 590 -12.50 -6.48 -15.30
N GLU A 591 -13.15 -6.03 -14.23
CA GLU A 591 -14.44 -5.36 -14.30
C GLU A 591 -14.43 -4.05 -13.52
N ARG A 592 -15.19 -3.06 -13.97
CA ARG A 592 -15.24 -1.70 -13.42
C ARG A 592 -16.67 -1.36 -12.97
N PHE A 593 -16.84 -0.88 -11.75
CA PHE A 593 -18.11 -0.39 -11.23
C PHE A 593 -18.15 1.14 -11.38
N GLU A 594 -19.03 1.64 -12.24
CA GLU A 594 -19.28 3.09 -12.34
C GLU A 594 -19.97 3.60 -11.04
N PRO A 595 -19.55 4.74 -10.47
CA PRO A 595 -20.21 5.28 -9.28
C PRO A 595 -21.70 5.59 -9.52
N MET A 596 -22.53 5.47 -8.48
CA MET A 596 -23.99 5.63 -8.61
C MET A 596 -24.43 7.03 -9.06
N TYR A 597 -23.60 8.07 -8.88
CA TYR A 597 -23.90 9.43 -9.34
C TYR A 597 -23.39 9.65 -10.76
N ASN A 598 -24.21 9.38 -11.77
CA ASN A 598 -23.96 9.91 -13.11
C ASN A 598 -25.04 10.94 -13.48
N ALA A 599 -24.60 12.07 -14.03
CA ALA A 599 -25.48 13.19 -14.42
C ALA A 599 -26.58 12.75 -15.42
N ASP A 600 -26.31 11.70 -16.19
CA ASP A 600 -27.18 11.18 -17.24
C ASP A 600 -28.11 10.04 -16.79
N ASN A 601 -28.00 9.58 -15.54
CA ASN A 601 -28.76 8.45 -14.99
C ASN A 601 -28.72 7.19 -15.89
N ASN A 602 -27.56 6.95 -16.52
CA ASN A 602 -27.33 5.92 -17.54
C ASN A 602 -26.70 4.64 -16.94
N ASN A 603 -26.93 4.44 -15.63
CA ASN A 603 -26.41 3.29 -14.89
C ASN A 603 -26.93 1.98 -15.48
N VAL A 604 -26.03 1.02 -15.60
CA VAL A 604 -26.35 -0.35 -16.00
C VAL A 604 -26.44 -1.21 -14.74
N TYR A 605 -27.48 -2.05 -14.64
CA TYR A 605 -27.75 -2.90 -13.48
C TYR A 605 -27.60 -4.38 -13.84
N MET A 606 -26.49 -4.71 -14.51
CA MET A 606 -26.08 -6.04 -14.95
C MET A 606 -24.58 -6.21 -14.68
N ASP A 607 -24.11 -7.42 -14.44
CA ASP A 607 -22.69 -7.71 -14.22
C ASP A 607 -21.99 -8.14 -15.51
N CYS A 608 -20.67 -7.97 -15.57
CA CYS A 608 -19.83 -8.34 -16.70
C CYS A 608 -20.37 -7.79 -18.04
N TYR A 609 -20.93 -6.58 -18.03
CA TYR A 609 -21.67 -6.04 -19.17
C TYR A 609 -20.75 -5.33 -20.17
N ILE A 610 -21.20 -5.25 -21.43
CA ILE A 610 -20.70 -4.27 -22.41
C ILE A 610 -21.85 -3.33 -22.77
N ARG A 611 -21.54 -2.04 -22.92
CA ARG A 611 -22.47 -0.99 -23.35
C ARG A 611 -21.94 -0.32 -24.61
N GLN A 612 -22.83 -0.12 -25.58
CA GLN A 612 -22.57 0.64 -26.81
C GLN A 612 -23.60 1.76 -26.95
N THR A 613 -23.12 2.97 -27.20
CA THR A 613 -23.94 4.14 -27.50
C THR A 613 -23.56 4.71 -28.87
N SER A 614 -24.54 5.18 -29.63
CA SER A 614 -24.32 5.80 -30.94
C SER A 614 -25.45 6.76 -31.30
N THR A 615 -25.15 7.79 -32.08
CA THR A 615 -26.18 8.63 -32.71
C THR A 615 -26.91 7.89 -33.82
N GLU A 616 -26.22 6.96 -34.49
CA GLU A 616 -26.74 6.10 -35.54
C GLU A 616 -27.42 4.86 -34.98
N ASN A 617 -28.16 4.15 -35.83
CA ASN A 617 -28.82 2.91 -35.43
C ASN A 617 -27.81 1.77 -35.16
N ILE A 618 -27.84 1.22 -33.95
CA ILE A 618 -27.11 0.01 -33.57
C ILE A 618 -27.94 -1.22 -33.98
N SER A 619 -27.51 -1.95 -35.01
CA SER A 619 -28.16 -3.19 -35.47
C SER A 619 -27.60 -4.45 -34.83
N THR A 620 -26.39 -4.40 -34.27
CA THR A 620 -25.69 -5.54 -33.67
C THR A 620 -24.80 -5.10 -32.52
N ILE A 621 -24.61 -5.99 -31.54
CA ILE A 621 -23.59 -5.84 -30.49
C ILE A 621 -22.74 -7.12 -30.40
N THR A 622 -21.43 -6.98 -30.21
CA THR A 622 -20.49 -8.10 -30.11
C THR A 622 -20.08 -8.31 -28.66
N ILE A 623 -20.22 -9.54 -28.14
CA ILE A 623 -19.98 -9.86 -26.73
C ILE A 623 -19.23 -11.21 -26.57
N PRO A 624 -17.93 -11.24 -26.92
CA PRO A 624 -17.19 -12.50 -27.04
C PRO A 624 -16.93 -13.19 -25.71
N HIS A 625 -16.85 -12.44 -24.61
CA HIS A 625 -16.54 -12.99 -23.28
C HIS A 625 -17.70 -13.78 -22.67
N LEU A 626 -18.93 -13.63 -23.17
CA LEU A 626 -20.13 -14.31 -22.66
C LEU A 626 -20.69 -15.36 -23.62
N ILE A 627 -19.92 -15.86 -24.61
CA ILE A 627 -20.39 -16.90 -25.54
C ILE A 627 -20.98 -18.10 -24.77
N GLY A 628 -22.22 -18.47 -25.13
CA GLY A 628 -22.97 -19.56 -24.50
C GLY A 628 -23.68 -19.19 -23.19
N GLU A 629 -23.46 -18.00 -22.63
CA GLU A 629 -24.15 -17.55 -21.42
C GLU A 629 -25.51 -16.93 -21.74
N ASP A 630 -26.45 -17.10 -20.80
CA ASP A 630 -27.72 -16.38 -20.82
C ASP A 630 -27.51 -14.94 -20.35
N VAL A 631 -27.85 -13.98 -21.21
CA VAL A 631 -27.62 -12.56 -20.95
C VAL A 631 -28.91 -11.75 -20.98
N GLN A 632 -28.99 -10.77 -20.09
CA GLN A 632 -30.01 -9.72 -20.11
C GLN A 632 -29.58 -8.66 -21.12
N ILE A 633 -30.56 -8.19 -21.91
CA ILE A 633 -30.35 -7.16 -22.93
C ILE A 633 -31.21 -5.94 -22.57
N VAL A 634 -30.61 -4.75 -22.66
CA VAL A 634 -31.29 -3.46 -22.46
C VAL A 634 -31.08 -2.61 -23.72
N VAL A 635 -32.17 -2.12 -24.31
CA VAL A 635 -32.14 -1.27 -25.51
C VAL A 635 -32.88 0.03 -25.21
N ASN A 636 -32.20 1.17 -25.33
CA ASN A 636 -32.71 2.51 -25.01
C ASN A 636 -33.42 2.57 -23.64
N GLY A 637 -32.79 1.99 -22.62
CA GLY A 637 -33.30 1.93 -21.25
C GLY A 637 -34.49 0.96 -21.04
N ARG A 638 -34.77 0.05 -21.98
CA ARG A 638 -35.84 -0.95 -21.86
C ARG A 638 -35.31 -2.36 -21.92
N GLU A 639 -35.73 -3.20 -20.97
CA GLU A 639 -35.43 -4.62 -20.94
C GLU A 639 -35.96 -5.35 -22.19
N ARG A 640 -35.19 -6.30 -22.68
CA ARG A 640 -35.58 -7.28 -23.70
C ARG A 640 -35.55 -8.69 -23.08
N PRO A 641 -36.18 -9.68 -23.72
CA PRO A 641 -36.09 -11.06 -23.26
C PRO A 641 -34.63 -11.52 -23.15
N ILE A 642 -34.35 -12.36 -22.14
CA ILE A 642 -33.06 -13.03 -21.96
C ILE A 642 -32.76 -13.86 -23.22
N LYS A 643 -31.50 -13.87 -23.63
CA LYS A 643 -31.04 -14.62 -24.81
C LYS A 643 -29.69 -15.26 -24.51
N GLU A 644 -29.46 -16.46 -25.01
CA GLU A 644 -28.13 -17.08 -24.99
C GLU A 644 -27.24 -16.42 -26.04
N VAL A 645 -26.00 -16.08 -25.67
CA VAL A 645 -25.03 -15.50 -26.60
C VAL A 645 -24.60 -16.58 -27.62
N PRO A 646 -24.76 -16.33 -28.93
CA PRO A 646 -24.42 -17.33 -29.95
C PRO A 646 -22.90 -17.54 -30.07
N PRO A 647 -22.44 -18.66 -30.67
CA PRO A 647 -21.01 -18.91 -30.93
C PRO A 647 -20.31 -17.83 -31.78
N THR A 648 -21.06 -17.05 -32.54
CA THR A 648 -20.54 -15.90 -33.32
C THR A 648 -20.23 -14.68 -32.44
N ALA A 649 -20.61 -14.69 -31.16
CA ALA A 649 -20.58 -13.55 -30.23
C ALA A 649 -21.44 -12.34 -30.62
N ILE A 650 -22.20 -12.40 -31.73
CA ILE A 650 -22.95 -11.26 -32.26
C ILE A 650 -24.44 -11.42 -31.97
N ILE A 651 -25.02 -10.44 -31.28
CA ILE A 651 -26.46 -10.34 -31.03
C ILE A 651 -27.06 -9.28 -31.96
N ASN A 652 -28.02 -9.68 -32.78
CA ASN A 652 -28.83 -8.76 -33.59
C ASN A 652 -29.83 -7.99 -32.71
N ILE A 653 -29.97 -6.70 -32.97
CA ILE A 653 -30.85 -5.77 -32.26
C ILE A 653 -32.00 -5.37 -33.18
N ASP A 654 -33.22 -5.69 -32.77
CA ASP A 654 -34.42 -5.38 -33.54
C ASP A 654 -34.88 -3.94 -33.30
N GLY A 655 -35.10 -3.20 -34.40
CA GLY A 655 -35.64 -1.84 -34.37
C GLY A 655 -34.59 -0.73 -34.25
N LYS A 656 -35.03 0.49 -33.92
CA LYS A 656 -34.13 1.64 -33.74
C LYS A 656 -33.49 1.62 -32.35
N ALA A 657 -32.18 1.46 -32.28
CA ALA A 657 -31.39 1.44 -31.05
C ALA A 657 -30.24 2.45 -31.10
N GLN A 658 -30.11 3.27 -30.05
CA GLN A 658 -29.03 4.25 -29.88
C GLN A 658 -28.19 3.97 -28.62
N SER A 659 -28.72 3.18 -27.69
CA SER A 659 -28.02 2.64 -26.53
C SER A 659 -28.38 1.18 -26.36
N VAL A 660 -27.37 0.31 -26.31
CA VAL A 660 -27.52 -1.13 -26.09
C VAL A 660 -26.55 -1.56 -25.01
N ALA A 661 -27.05 -2.22 -23.96
CA ALA A 661 -26.24 -2.86 -22.95
C ALA A 661 -26.60 -4.34 -22.83
N VAL A 662 -25.60 -5.19 -22.69
CA VAL A 662 -25.78 -6.65 -22.56
C VAL A 662 -24.85 -7.16 -21.46
N GLY A 663 -25.38 -7.95 -20.53
CA GLY A 663 -24.61 -8.51 -19.42
C GLY A 663 -25.36 -9.59 -18.65
N ILE A 664 -24.75 -10.05 -17.56
CA ILE A 664 -25.29 -11.07 -16.67
C ILE A 664 -26.23 -10.42 -15.67
N ASN A 665 -27.40 -11.02 -15.45
CA ASN A 665 -28.33 -10.50 -14.47
C ASN A 665 -27.92 -10.86 -13.03
N TYR A 666 -28.21 -9.99 -12.07
CA TYR A 666 -28.03 -10.27 -10.64
C TYR A 666 -29.26 -9.88 -9.82
N THR A 667 -29.38 -10.43 -8.61
CA THR A 667 -30.54 -10.19 -7.74
C THR A 667 -30.14 -9.35 -6.54
N THR A 668 -30.92 -8.31 -6.24
CA THR A 668 -30.83 -7.55 -4.98
C THR A 668 -31.88 -8.07 -4.02
N ARG A 669 -31.49 -8.30 -2.77
CA ARG A 669 -32.40 -8.75 -1.70
C ARG A 669 -32.22 -7.88 -0.48
N LEU A 670 -33.31 -7.25 -0.06
CA LEU A 670 -33.38 -6.47 1.17
C LEU A 670 -34.37 -7.14 2.12
N ARG A 671 -33.97 -7.34 3.37
CA ARG A 671 -34.90 -7.72 4.44
C ARG A 671 -34.87 -6.65 5.51
N ILE A 672 -35.97 -5.94 5.67
CA ILE A 672 -36.13 -4.91 6.68
C ILE A 672 -36.67 -5.57 7.95
N PRO A 673 -36.09 -5.29 9.14
CA PRO A 673 -36.50 -5.91 10.39
C PRO A 673 -37.99 -5.75 10.73
N SER A 674 -38.44 -6.58 11.67
CA SER A 674 -39.75 -6.38 12.31
C SER A 674 -39.76 -5.08 13.11
N ILE A 675 -40.94 -4.51 13.27
CA ILE A 675 -41.15 -3.32 14.11
C ILE A 675 -41.07 -3.65 15.60
N GLU A 676 -40.58 -2.71 16.39
CA GLU A 676 -40.71 -2.73 17.85
C GLU A 676 -40.82 -1.29 18.35
N MET A 677 -41.70 -1.09 19.32
CA MET A 677 -41.87 0.18 20.02
C MET A 677 -42.40 -0.07 21.41
N GLN A 678 -42.08 0.82 22.33
CA GLN A 678 -42.68 0.80 23.65
C GLN A 678 -44.10 1.37 23.58
N ILE A 679 -45.08 0.59 24.02
CA ILE A 679 -46.48 0.98 24.16
C ILE A 679 -46.82 1.10 25.65
N GLN A 680 -47.95 1.73 26.00
CA GLN A 680 -48.39 1.89 27.40
C GLN A 680 -48.50 0.55 28.15
N ASP A 681 -48.77 -0.55 27.43
CA ASP A 681 -48.93 -1.91 27.96
C ASP A 681 -47.65 -2.78 27.79
N GLY A 682 -46.48 -2.16 27.58
CA GLY A 682 -45.20 -2.85 27.49
C GLY A 682 -44.61 -2.89 26.06
N THR A 683 -44.13 -4.06 25.63
CA THR A 683 -43.46 -4.26 24.33
C THR A 683 -44.33 -5.03 23.33
N LEU A 684 -44.00 -4.92 22.04
CA LEU A 684 -44.63 -5.66 20.94
C LEU A 684 -44.02 -7.05 20.74
N GLN A 685 -42.83 -7.29 21.29
CA GLN A 685 -42.12 -8.55 21.11
C GLN A 685 -42.97 -9.76 21.53
N GLY A 686 -43.20 -10.66 20.57
CA GLY A 686 -44.01 -11.87 20.77
C GLY A 686 -45.53 -11.66 20.66
N ARG A 687 -46.02 -10.42 20.59
CA ARG A 687 -47.43 -10.15 20.30
C ARG A 687 -47.74 -10.44 18.84
N VAL A 688 -48.97 -10.87 18.60
CA VAL A 688 -49.50 -11.03 17.26
C VAL A 688 -49.74 -9.65 16.63
N LEU A 689 -49.21 -9.44 15.43
CA LEU A 689 -49.36 -8.23 14.64
C LEU A 689 -50.00 -8.58 13.30
N THR A 690 -50.81 -7.65 12.79
CA THR A 690 -51.29 -7.70 11.41
C THR A 690 -50.72 -6.51 10.66
N MET A 691 -49.94 -6.77 9.61
CA MET A 691 -49.42 -5.76 8.68
C MET A 691 -49.96 -6.05 7.29
N SER A 692 -50.91 -5.25 6.82
CA SER A 692 -51.57 -5.46 5.51
C SER A 692 -51.02 -4.55 4.42
N ARG A 693 -50.54 -3.36 4.81
CA ARG A 693 -50.12 -2.29 3.91
C ARG A 693 -48.86 -1.63 4.42
N LEU A 694 -48.10 -1.06 3.49
CA LEU A 694 -47.01 -0.16 3.79
C LEU A 694 -46.89 0.90 2.71
N SER A 695 -46.24 2.01 3.02
CA SER A 695 -45.79 3.02 2.09
C SER A 695 -44.26 2.99 2.01
N MET A 696 -43.70 2.93 0.81
CA MET A 696 -42.27 3.08 0.58
C MET A 696 -42.02 4.44 -0.07
N ASN A 697 -41.08 5.21 0.47
CA ASN A 697 -40.57 6.37 -0.25
C ASN A 697 -39.38 5.92 -1.10
N ILE A 698 -39.51 5.99 -2.43
CA ILE A 698 -38.48 5.54 -3.37
C ILE A 698 -38.07 6.68 -4.29
N LEU A 699 -36.84 6.63 -4.79
CA LEU A 699 -36.25 7.66 -5.66
C LEU A 699 -35.78 7.03 -6.97
N ASN A 700 -36.12 7.63 -8.11
CA ASN A 700 -35.66 7.23 -9.45
C ASN A 700 -35.68 5.71 -9.67
N SER A 701 -36.75 5.04 -9.25
CA SER A 701 -36.83 3.58 -9.18
C SER A 701 -37.83 3.01 -10.19
N PHE A 702 -37.60 1.79 -10.67
CA PHE A 702 -38.56 1.07 -11.52
C PHE A 702 -38.45 -0.45 -11.35
N GLY A 703 -39.58 -1.12 -11.11
CA GLY A 703 -39.65 -2.56 -10.86
C GLY A 703 -39.46 -2.96 -9.39
N GLY A 704 -39.19 -4.24 -9.19
CA GLY A 704 -39.05 -4.86 -7.86
C GLY A 704 -40.31 -5.60 -7.40
N LYS A 705 -40.12 -6.48 -6.43
CA LYS A 705 -41.14 -7.29 -5.77
C LYS A 705 -41.11 -7.02 -4.27
N ILE A 706 -42.25 -7.11 -3.61
CA ILE A 706 -42.39 -6.91 -2.17
C ILE A 706 -43.20 -8.04 -1.52
N GLY A 707 -42.77 -8.50 -0.35
CA GLY A 707 -43.43 -9.58 0.36
C GLY A 707 -43.06 -9.64 1.84
N ARG A 708 -43.65 -10.58 2.57
CA ARG A 708 -43.24 -10.88 3.96
C ARG A 708 -42.00 -11.78 4.01
N ASN A 709 -41.79 -12.57 2.96
CA ASN A 709 -40.57 -13.36 2.74
C ASN A 709 -40.26 -13.41 1.24
N PHE A 710 -39.11 -13.96 0.87
CA PHE A 710 -38.67 -14.04 -0.53
C PHE A 710 -39.41 -15.09 -1.39
N ASN A 711 -40.18 -15.99 -0.77
CA ASN A 711 -40.88 -17.07 -1.48
C ASN A 711 -42.30 -16.69 -1.91
N HIS A 712 -42.88 -15.64 -1.33
CA HIS A 712 -44.22 -15.13 -1.64
C HIS A 712 -44.16 -13.60 -1.68
N MET A 713 -44.06 -13.07 -2.90
CA MET A 713 -43.90 -11.65 -3.18
C MET A 713 -44.81 -11.23 -4.33
N ASP A 714 -45.32 -10.00 -4.27
CA ASP A 714 -46.08 -9.36 -5.34
C ASP A 714 -45.21 -8.29 -6.03
N ASP A 715 -45.45 -8.04 -7.32
CA ASP A 715 -44.76 -6.97 -8.06
C ASP A 715 -45.12 -5.58 -7.50
N ILE A 716 -44.11 -4.72 -7.39
CA ILE A 716 -44.31 -3.31 -7.04
C ILE A 716 -44.85 -2.59 -8.27
N SER A 717 -46.14 -2.31 -8.26
CA SER A 717 -46.82 -1.62 -9.37
C SER A 717 -46.40 -0.15 -9.47
N LEU A 718 -45.52 0.17 -10.41
CA LEU A 718 -45.06 1.55 -10.70
C LEU A 718 -45.57 2.02 -12.08
N PRO A 719 -45.65 3.35 -12.32
CA PRO A 719 -46.05 3.88 -13.62
C PRO A 719 -45.17 3.31 -14.74
N PRO A 720 -45.76 2.85 -15.86
CA PRO A 720 -45.01 2.19 -16.91
C PRO A 720 -44.04 3.15 -17.61
N LEU A 721 -42.86 2.65 -17.97
CA LEU A 721 -41.88 3.33 -18.84
C LEU A 721 -41.31 4.65 -18.28
N LYS A 722 -41.41 4.89 -16.97
CA LYS A 722 -40.80 6.05 -16.31
C LYS A 722 -40.25 5.65 -14.94
N LEU A 723 -39.09 6.21 -14.59
CA LEU A 723 -38.58 6.13 -13.23
C LEU A 723 -39.53 6.87 -12.28
N TYR A 724 -39.82 6.27 -11.14
CA TYR A 724 -40.74 6.81 -10.14
C TYR A 724 -39.97 7.35 -8.93
N SER A 725 -40.42 8.51 -8.45
CA SER A 725 -39.92 9.16 -7.23
C SER A 725 -41.11 9.61 -6.39
N GLY A 726 -41.13 9.24 -5.11
CA GLY A 726 -42.18 9.58 -4.15
C GLY A 726 -42.69 8.39 -3.34
N ASP A 727 -43.83 8.60 -2.69
CA ASP A 727 -44.47 7.61 -1.83
C ASP A 727 -45.30 6.60 -2.61
N LYS A 728 -44.91 5.33 -2.53
CA LYS A 728 -45.64 4.20 -3.11
C LYS A 728 -46.28 3.34 -2.02
N ALA A 729 -47.60 3.38 -1.94
CA ALA A 729 -48.38 2.44 -1.14
C ALA A 729 -48.42 1.05 -1.79
N CYS A 730 -48.07 0.03 -1.02
CA CYS A 730 -48.06 -1.37 -1.40
C CYS A 730 -48.94 -2.20 -0.45
N ILE A 731 -49.69 -3.13 -1.03
CA ILE A 731 -50.41 -4.17 -0.29
C ILE A 731 -49.52 -5.39 -0.26
N LEU A 732 -49.31 -5.99 0.90
CA LEU A 732 -48.52 -7.21 1.01
C LEU A 732 -49.38 -8.44 0.67
N PRO A 733 -48.80 -9.46 0.01
CA PRO A 733 -49.50 -10.70 -0.31
C PRO A 733 -50.07 -11.34 0.96
N LYS A 734 -51.27 -11.91 0.87
CA LYS A 734 -51.91 -12.61 2.00
C LYS A 734 -51.24 -13.96 2.23
N PHE A 735 -51.03 -14.32 3.51
CA PHE A 735 -50.67 -15.68 3.92
C PHE A 735 -51.89 -16.36 4.52
N ASP A 736 -51.94 -17.69 4.44
CA ASP A 736 -52.85 -18.48 5.27
C ASP A 736 -52.45 -18.28 6.75
N GLY A 737 -53.31 -17.58 7.49
CA GLY A 737 -52.99 -17.03 8.83
C GLY A 737 -52.56 -15.57 8.77
N VAL A 738 -53.50 -14.66 9.01
CA VAL A 738 -53.31 -13.18 8.96
C VAL A 738 -52.47 -12.63 10.14
N TYR A 739 -52.13 -13.50 11.08
CA TYR A 739 -51.56 -13.20 12.38
C TYR A 739 -50.11 -13.69 12.46
N SER A 740 -49.15 -12.77 12.60
CA SER A 740 -47.73 -13.09 12.70
C SER A 740 -47.08 -12.28 13.81
N THR A 741 -46.09 -12.87 14.48
CA THR A 741 -45.18 -12.13 15.38
C THR A 741 -44.01 -11.50 14.63
N ASP A 742 -43.84 -11.82 13.35
CA ASP A 742 -42.82 -11.26 12.46
C ASP A 742 -43.49 -10.30 11.46
N ALA A 743 -43.17 -9.01 11.58
CA ALA A 743 -43.59 -7.94 10.67
C ALA A 743 -42.43 -7.46 9.78
N SER A 744 -41.42 -8.30 9.53
CA SER A 744 -40.37 -8.00 8.57
C SER A 744 -40.91 -7.87 7.15
N VAL A 745 -40.21 -7.06 6.34
CA VAL A 745 -40.56 -6.75 4.96
C VAL A 745 -39.39 -7.17 4.07
N CYS A 746 -39.67 -7.95 3.04
CA CYS A 746 -38.69 -8.37 2.05
C CYS A 746 -38.94 -7.61 0.74
N ILE A 747 -37.86 -7.12 0.14
CA ILE A 747 -37.86 -6.50 -1.19
C ILE A 747 -36.83 -7.24 -2.04
N MET A 748 -37.23 -7.63 -3.24
CA MET A 748 -36.38 -8.34 -4.19
C MET A 748 -36.41 -7.64 -5.54
N HIS A 749 -35.26 -7.52 -6.18
CA HIS A 749 -35.16 -6.90 -7.50
C HIS A 749 -34.27 -7.74 -8.41
N GLU A 750 -34.81 -8.13 -9.56
CA GLU A 750 -34.13 -8.97 -10.56
C GLU A 750 -34.05 -8.27 -11.92
N LYS A 751 -34.72 -7.14 -12.10
CA LYS A 751 -34.75 -6.43 -13.38
C LYS A 751 -33.54 -5.49 -13.51
N PRO A 752 -33.09 -5.15 -14.74
CA PRO A 752 -31.93 -4.29 -14.96
C PRO A 752 -32.28 -2.80 -14.81
N TYR A 753 -32.91 -2.42 -13.70
CA TYR A 753 -33.40 -1.08 -13.42
C TYR A 753 -32.96 -0.60 -12.04
N PRO A 754 -32.86 0.73 -11.84
CA PRO A 754 -32.54 1.31 -10.54
C PRO A 754 -33.63 1.01 -9.51
N PHE A 755 -33.20 0.82 -8.27
CA PHE A 755 -34.07 0.76 -7.10
C PHE A 755 -33.38 1.46 -5.93
N ASN A 756 -33.97 2.52 -5.39
CA ASN A 756 -33.43 3.31 -4.29
C ASN A 756 -34.55 3.60 -3.29
N LEU A 757 -34.42 3.00 -2.12
CA LEU A 757 -35.38 3.07 -1.02
C LEU A 757 -34.90 4.07 0.03
N LEU A 758 -35.68 5.12 0.23
CA LEU A 758 -35.39 6.19 1.19
C LEU A 758 -35.98 5.88 2.57
N SER A 759 -37.22 5.39 2.62
CA SER A 759 -37.88 5.02 3.88
C SER A 759 -39.03 4.05 3.68
N VAL A 760 -39.46 3.39 4.77
CA VAL A 760 -40.64 2.52 4.79
C VAL A 760 -41.52 2.85 5.99
N THR A 761 -42.81 3.08 5.74
CA THR A 761 -43.84 3.28 6.76
C THR A 761 -44.84 2.14 6.71
N ARG A 762 -44.99 1.39 7.79
CA ARG A 762 -45.87 0.22 7.87
C ARG A 762 -47.17 0.60 8.58
N GLU A 763 -48.30 0.13 8.06
CA GLU A 763 -49.62 0.22 8.70
C GLU A 763 -49.88 -1.09 9.47
N ILE A 764 -50.00 -0.99 10.80
CA ILE A 764 -49.97 -2.15 11.69
C ILE A 764 -51.11 -2.10 12.69
N GLU A 765 -51.76 -3.25 12.88
CA GLU A 765 -52.73 -3.49 13.95
C GLU A 765 -52.16 -4.52 14.94
N ILE A 766 -52.23 -4.18 16.24
CA ILE A 766 -51.76 -5.07 17.31
C ILE A 766 -52.92 -5.94 17.78
N GLY A 767 -52.73 -7.25 17.74
CA GLY A 767 -53.62 -8.24 18.34
C GLY A 767 -53.31 -8.48 19.81
N GLY A 768 -54.23 -9.14 20.51
CA GLY A 768 -54.02 -9.61 21.89
C GLY A 768 -53.46 -11.03 21.94
N GLY A 769 -52.56 -11.29 22.91
CA GLY A 769 -52.08 -12.63 23.23
C GLY A 769 -50.83 -13.09 22.47
N PHE A 770 -50.25 -14.19 22.95
CA PHE A 770 -49.15 -14.91 22.29
C PHE A 770 -49.74 -15.96 21.32
N PRO A 771 -49.15 -16.17 20.13
CA PRO A 771 -49.62 -17.21 19.22
C PRO A 771 -49.49 -18.61 19.86
N ASN A 772 -50.45 -19.48 19.59
CA ASN A 772 -50.42 -20.91 19.95
C ASN A 772 -50.36 -21.23 21.46
N VAL A 773 -50.78 -20.32 22.33
CA VAL A 773 -50.99 -20.62 23.76
C VAL A 773 -52.47 -20.99 23.97
N THR A 774 -52.78 -22.28 23.93
CA THR A 774 -54.13 -22.78 24.25
C THR A 774 -54.35 -22.75 25.76
N GLY A 775 -55.33 -21.97 26.22
CA GLY A 775 -55.75 -21.92 27.63
C GLY A 775 -55.84 -20.54 28.27
N LEU A 776 -55.73 -19.46 27.49
CA LEU A 776 -56.12 -18.10 27.87
C LEU A 776 -57.29 -17.61 27.02
#